data_AF-A0A9E3R0P8-F1
#
_entry.id   AF-A0A9E3R0P8-F1
#
_cell.length_a   1.000
_cell.length_b   1.000
_cell.length_c   1.000
_cell.angle_alpha   90.00
_cell.angle_beta   90.00
_cell.angle_gamma   90.00
#
_symmetry.space_group_name_H-M   'P 1'
#
loop_
_entity.id
_entity.type
_entity.pdbx_description
1 polymer ?
#
loop_
_entity_poly.entity_id
_entity_poly.type
_entity_poly.pdbx_seq_one_letter_code
_entity_poly.pdbx_strand_id
1 'polypeptide(L)'
;MRKAALALVLALCGCSDFGSAFDKCVAAGGCSSGVVIAPASIQVAVRNTVTFAGSGGVEPYSFSIADGAGSIDAASGLFTAPDQPGVVLVRVTDSASHSADAVVTVNGALTISPTSKTVPVGAGTTFSAAGGVAPYVFSMVSGTGSISSSGSYLTGASPGSERVRVTDARGNVAEAEVTVVPVVTISPTTKIVDVGGTVAFTAAGGVPPYVYSLFAGAGSVATNGLFTAAATPGTATVRVTDSAMGTADAVVTVTIVLGIAPSAKTVPVGATFTFSAAGGLAPYVFSMVSGQGRVDASSGAYVAAAAPGIDRVQVTDALGKTAEAQVTVVPAVTITPATKTVVIGGSVTFSAAGGVPPYAYSLFAGAGTVATSGLFTAGSTPGTATVRVTDSVSITADALVTVNPPLAISPASATLTIGGAPFAFTATGGVPPYAFSATDGGRVTADGGVFVPVRAGVSTVKLLDAEGSSATAAVTVLDLFLAGARTDVDDAGVEGLVGGDWNRDGRPDVALAITDRDAVLVLLGGDGGTLTLAGRYDAGSKPACLTAGDFDRDGISDLVVGNYASADVGVYRGLGDGTFTELARASVTGFPSTLVAGDWNRDGILDLAVGLQGATQPVDFLQGKGDGTFLAAVAWDAGTHLLGIAAGDWDRNGSPDLVTANYLSTDVTFLAGDGQGGFRAPKQLQSGGTSHGIAEGDWNRDGAPDLVVTNDVGTLSLLLGDGAGGFQPAKLTSVGGFPSGICSGDWNRDGRPDVAVPNFGNNAVAFLLGDDDAGLRSVGVAPLGAVPYLVLNQDLNLDGKPDVVASGRPSSVRVFLNQSQPFRKIAFSTPLVLDAGQNTNGLAAADLDRDGIPDLAIACGQGSVDGGSVHIFRGHGDGTFELTTALPVPKGAYTVAVTDLDRNGAWDLVVPGYSSGTLSLVLGENDGGFRAATSQAVGVQPMTVAVGDWGRDGIPDLAIGFNVSPFVSVFAGTGDGGVGLANNLGIGDAGFRGVASVDLNRDGIADLMLAGVRITAWLPGAGDGGFLPLVRFAGNVSGTGVTSGDWNHDGRPDVAVADPAAGTARIGFGDGLGGFPVGASVPVGGGASGIATADWNDDGNLDLALAATGVAVGGINVLFNDGQGQFSSRLSYDAGQPSNASAVVAADFNRDGKMDFAYVIPGGAAAYVVLNTSE
;
A
#
# COMPACT_ATOMS: atom_id res chain seq x y z
N MET A 1 115.65 60.90 31.10
CA MET A 1 115.64 62.38 31.19
C MET A 1 114.26 62.79 31.71
N ARG A 2 114.06 63.73 32.64
CA ARG A 2 114.98 64.61 33.41
C ARG A 2 114.82 64.41 34.94
N LYS A 3 115.77 64.97 35.70
CA LYS A 3 115.75 65.19 37.16
C LYS A 3 114.53 65.99 37.63
N ALA A 4 114.03 65.73 38.85
CA ALA A 4 114.04 66.66 40.01
C ALA A 4 113.19 66.12 41.19
N ALA A 5 113.49 66.56 42.43
CA ALA A 5 112.71 66.45 43.68
C ALA A 5 112.09 65.08 44.02
N LEU A 6 112.47 64.32 45.07
CA LEU A 6 113.22 64.60 46.30
C LEU A 6 112.61 65.66 47.23
N ALA A 7 112.25 65.21 48.44
CA ALA A 7 112.01 65.97 49.67
C ALA A 7 111.00 67.14 49.65
N LEU A 8 109.85 66.90 50.28
CA LEU A 8 109.46 67.63 51.49
C LEU A 8 108.91 66.55 52.47
N VAL A 9 109.50 66.40 53.65
CA VAL A 9 109.09 67.04 54.92
C VAL A 9 107.76 66.44 55.40
N LEU A 10 107.79 65.53 56.39
CA LEU A 10 107.84 65.78 57.85
C LEU A 10 106.43 66.00 58.43
N ALA A 11 106.33 65.91 59.76
CA ALA A 11 105.21 66.39 60.57
C ALA A 11 103.80 65.83 60.22
N LEU A 12 103.43 64.75 60.91
CA LEU A 12 102.51 64.79 62.06
C LEU A 12 102.21 63.34 62.50
N CYS A 13 103.04 62.79 63.38
CA CYS A 13 102.82 62.74 64.84
C CYS A 13 101.83 61.62 65.26
N GLY A 14 102.25 60.61 66.03
CA GLY A 14 103.59 60.41 66.59
C GLY A 14 103.66 59.31 67.66
N CYS A 15 104.25 59.64 68.80
CA CYS A 15 104.47 58.80 70.00
C CYS A 15 105.60 57.75 69.92
N SER A 16 106.84 58.25 69.85
CA SER A 16 107.85 57.99 70.89
C SER A 16 108.68 59.29 71.08
N ASP A 17 109.28 59.58 72.24
CA ASP A 17 109.60 58.69 73.35
C ASP A 17 109.45 59.36 74.75
N PHE A 18 109.70 58.57 75.81
CA PHE A 18 109.77 59.02 77.19
C PHE A 18 110.89 60.06 77.42
N GLY A 19 110.60 61.04 78.27
CA GLY A 19 111.59 62.05 78.64
C GLY A 19 112.47 61.64 79.80
N SER A 20 113.76 62.00 79.72
CA SER A 20 114.38 62.78 80.78
C SER A 20 115.48 63.67 80.19
N ALA A 21 115.49 64.95 80.55
CA ALA A 21 116.50 65.88 80.10
C ALA A 21 117.64 65.95 81.11
N PHE A 22 118.85 65.52 80.74
CA PHE A 22 120.07 65.91 81.45
C PHE A 22 121.33 65.92 80.58
N ASP A 23 121.24 66.52 79.39
CA ASP A 23 122.44 66.97 78.68
C ASP A 23 123.06 68.17 79.40
N LYS A 24 123.98 67.90 80.34
CA LYS A 24 124.96 68.86 80.84
C LYS A 24 126.11 68.17 81.58
N CYS A 25 127.32 68.55 81.18
CA CYS A 25 128.64 68.17 81.73
C CYS A 25 129.14 66.75 81.36
N VAL A 26 130.39 66.55 80.91
CA VAL A 26 131.39 67.57 80.51
C VAL A 26 132.39 67.08 79.44
N ALA A 27 132.54 67.91 78.41
CA ALA A 27 133.71 68.30 77.63
C ALA A 27 134.96 67.38 77.39
N ALA A 28 135.52 67.60 76.19
CA ALA A 28 136.96 67.55 75.84
C ALA A 28 137.62 66.21 75.47
N GLY A 29 137.43 65.81 74.21
CA GLY A 29 138.57 65.49 73.31
C GLY A 29 139.00 64.02 73.17
N GLY A 30 138.50 63.33 72.14
CA GLY A 30 138.96 61.99 71.77
C GLY A 30 138.20 61.36 70.62
N CYS A 31 138.42 61.83 69.37
CA CYS A 31 137.82 61.20 68.19
C CYS A 31 138.67 60.02 67.69
N SER A 32 138.29 58.80 68.05
CA SER A 32 138.57 57.62 67.22
C SER A 32 137.41 57.41 66.23
N SER A 33 137.73 57.10 64.97
CA SER A 33 136.70 56.76 63.97
C SER A 33 136.27 55.32 64.20
N GLY A 34 134.97 55.13 64.46
CA GLY A 34 134.39 53.80 64.68
C GLY A 34 134.54 52.89 63.45
N VAL A 35 134.51 51.59 63.71
CA VAL A 35 134.53 50.53 62.70
C VAL A 35 133.26 50.58 61.85
N VAL A 36 133.38 50.24 60.57
CA VAL A 36 132.29 50.20 59.58
C VAL A 36 132.35 48.88 58.80
N ILE A 37 131.19 48.26 58.60
CA ILE A 37 131.01 47.07 57.78
C ILE A 37 130.36 47.40 56.43
N ALA A 38 130.86 46.80 55.36
CA ALA A 38 130.38 46.97 53.99
C ALA A 38 130.05 45.60 53.34
N PRO A 39 128.90 45.44 52.67
CA PRO A 39 127.77 46.37 52.63
C PRO A 39 127.04 46.46 53.98
N ALA A 40 126.59 47.65 54.39
CA ALA A 40 125.88 47.84 55.66
C ALA A 40 124.46 47.22 55.68
N SER A 41 123.90 46.87 54.52
CA SER A 41 122.76 45.95 54.42
C SER A 41 122.72 45.26 53.06
N ILE A 42 122.16 44.04 53.00
CA ILE A 42 121.96 43.31 51.75
C ILE A 42 120.79 42.32 51.83
N GLN A 43 120.06 42.19 50.72
CA GLN A 43 119.04 41.18 50.50
C GLN A 43 119.68 39.92 49.88
N VAL A 44 119.58 38.76 50.53
CA VAL A 44 120.13 37.45 50.06
C VAL A 44 118.97 36.44 50.01
N ALA A 45 119.10 35.34 49.26
CA ALA A 45 118.14 34.24 49.31
C ALA A 45 118.61 33.18 50.34
N VAL A 46 117.71 32.37 50.87
CA VAL A 46 118.06 31.18 51.67
C VAL A 46 119.17 30.36 50.99
N ARG A 47 120.13 29.84 51.79
CA ARG A 47 121.33 29.07 51.36
C ARG A 47 122.39 29.81 50.51
N ASN A 48 122.15 31.03 50.02
CA ASN A 48 123.15 31.76 49.23
C ASN A 48 124.19 32.50 50.10
N THR A 49 125.37 32.77 49.53
CA THR A 49 126.50 33.42 50.23
C THR A 49 126.72 34.87 49.83
N VAL A 50 127.34 35.67 50.72
CA VAL A 50 127.86 37.02 50.45
C VAL A 50 129.07 37.31 51.33
N THR A 51 130.06 38.05 50.83
CA THR A 51 131.23 38.47 51.60
C THR A 51 131.05 39.89 52.13
N PHE A 52 131.38 40.11 53.41
CA PHE A 52 131.47 41.42 54.06
C PHE A 52 132.92 41.86 54.23
N ALA A 53 133.15 43.18 54.24
CA ALA A 53 134.46 43.80 54.51
C ALA A 53 134.36 44.78 55.69
N GLY A 54 135.39 44.81 56.54
CA GLY A 54 135.56 45.79 57.61
C GLY A 54 136.46 46.95 57.19
N SER A 55 136.25 48.14 57.77
CA SER A 55 137.09 49.33 57.55
C SER A 55 136.92 50.33 58.71
N GLY A 56 137.96 51.15 59.00
CA GLY A 56 137.98 52.01 60.19
C GLY A 56 138.30 51.23 61.48
N GLY A 57 138.67 51.91 62.57
CA GLY A 57 139.21 51.24 63.77
C GLY A 57 140.62 50.67 63.56
N VAL A 58 140.96 49.58 64.28
CA VAL A 58 142.32 49.00 64.36
C VAL A 58 142.37 47.54 63.90
N GLU A 59 143.06 47.26 62.81
CA GLU A 59 143.24 45.90 62.26
C GLU A 59 144.00 44.95 63.22
N PRO A 60 143.76 43.62 63.16
CA PRO A 60 142.86 42.92 62.23
C PRO A 60 141.38 42.97 62.61
N TYR A 61 140.53 42.77 61.62
CA TYR A 61 139.08 42.59 61.78
C TYR A 61 138.72 41.12 62.02
N SER A 62 137.61 40.91 62.74
CA SER A 62 136.95 39.61 62.88
C SER A 62 135.45 39.76 62.63
N PHE A 63 134.82 38.77 61.99
CA PHE A 63 133.40 38.77 61.68
C PHE A 63 132.63 37.72 62.51
N SER A 64 131.40 38.05 62.90
CA SER A 64 130.51 37.15 63.64
C SER A 64 129.04 37.43 63.31
N ILE A 65 128.15 36.48 63.55
CA ILE A 65 126.71 36.77 63.59
C ILE A 65 126.38 37.29 64.98
N ALA A 66 125.78 38.49 65.06
CA ALA A 66 125.33 39.11 66.31
C ALA A 66 123.88 38.74 66.66
N ASP A 67 123.03 38.52 65.65
CA ASP A 67 121.66 38.03 65.81
C ASP A 67 121.18 37.32 64.53
N GLY A 68 120.21 36.42 64.66
CA GLY A 68 119.67 35.59 63.57
C GLY A 68 120.48 34.31 63.31
N ALA A 69 120.04 33.54 62.31
CA ALA A 69 120.62 32.25 61.93
C ALA A 69 121.50 32.35 60.67
N GLY A 70 122.48 31.45 60.54
CA GLY A 70 123.39 31.38 59.39
C GLY A 70 124.77 30.90 59.82
N SER A 71 125.78 31.11 58.98
CA SER A 71 127.19 30.99 59.37
C SER A 71 128.02 32.07 58.68
N ILE A 72 129.10 32.52 59.33
CA ILE A 72 130.07 33.44 58.72
C ILE A 72 131.49 32.97 59.01
N ASP A 73 132.35 33.02 58.00
CA ASP A 73 133.79 32.84 58.20
C ASP A 73 134.39 34.09 58.85
N ALA A 74 134.99 33.90 60.03
CA ALA A 74 135.39 35.01 60.89
C ALA A 74 136.60 35.83 60.38
N ALA A 75 137.36 35.33 59.39
CA ALA A 75 138.55 35.99 58.86
C ALA A 75 138.28 36.66 57.49
N SER A 76 137.46 36.03 56.64
CA SER A 76 137.14 36.51 55.29
C SER A 76 135.81 37.27 55.19
N GLY A 77 134.95 37.19 56.21
CA GLY A 77 133.62 37.81 56.20
C GLY A 77 132.62 37.12 55.28
N LEU A 78 132.89 35.91 54.79
CA LEU A 78 131.98 35.14 53.94
C LEU A 78 130.80 34.59 54.75
N PHE A 79 129.65 35.26 54.66
CA PHE A 79 128.37 34.83 55.22
C PHE A 79 127.67 33.83 54.31
N THR A 80 127.03 32.83 54.91
CA THR A 80 126.12 31.87 54.27
C THR A 80 124.74 31.98 54.91
N ALA A 81 123.73 32.28 54.09
CA ALA A 81 122.36 32.43 54.54
C ALA A 81 121.75 31.08 55.00
N PRO A 82 120.91 31.08 56.05
CA PRO A 82 120.23 29.88 56.54
C PRO A 82 119.17 29.36 55.57
N ASP A 83 118.61 28.19 55.89
CA ASP A 83 117.53 27.52 55.17
C ASP A 83 116.16 28.20 55.30
N GLN A 84 116.01 29.17 56.21
CA GLN A 84 114.75 29.83 56.53
C GLN A 84 114.86 31.36 56.35
N PRO A 85 113.80 32.03 55.86
CA PRO A 85 113.80 33.48 55.72
C PRO A 85 113.80 34.19 57.09
N GLY A 86 114.38 35.38 57.13
CA GLY A 86 114.52 36.17 58.35
C GLY A 86 115.45 37.36 58.19
N VAL A 87 115.76 38.03 59.30
CA VAL A 87 116.82 39.06 59.37
C VAL A 87 117.97 38.53 60.22
N VAL A 88 119.19 38.80 59.79
CA VAL A 88 120.43 38.35 60.41
C VAL A 88 121.37 39.56 60.51
N LEU A 89 121.89 39.83 61.70
CA LEU A 89 122.85 40.90 61.94
C LEU A 89 124.26 40.32 61.87
N VAL A 90 125.03 40.75 60.88
CA VAL A 90 126.46 40.40 60.76
C VAL A 90 127.29 41.50 61.36
N ARG A 91 128.05 41.20 62.41
CA ARG A 91 128.96 42.12 63.09
C ARG A 91 130.38 41.96 62.54
N VAL A 92 131.07 43.07 62.38
CA VAL A 92 132.54 43.11 62.34
C VAL A 92 133.07 43.79 63.60
N THR A 93 134.16 43.27 64.16
CA THR A 93 134.83 43.79 65.36
C THR A 93 136.32 43.95 65.10
N ASP A 94 136.92 45.06 65.53
CA ASP A 94 138.35 45.37 65.39
C ASP A 94 139.18 44.84 66.58
N SER A 95 140.51 44.94 66.49
CA SER A 95 141.42 44.46 67.54
C SER A 95 141.35 45.30 68.84
N ALA A 96 140.69 46.47 68.79
CA ALA A 96 140.42 47.34 69.93
C ALA A 96 139.00 47.12 70.51
N SER A 97 138.27 46.10 70.03
CA SER A 97 136.91 45.73 70.44
C SER A 97 135.80 46.74 70.10
N HIS A 98 136.03 47.66 69.16
CA HIS A 98 134.95 48.42 68.52
C HIS A 98 134.25 47.55 67.47
N SER A 99 132.95 47.74 67.25
CA SER A 99 132.17 46.91 66.31
C SER A 99 131.05 47.64 65.61
N ALA A 100 130.67 47.16 64.42
CA ALA A 100 129.50 47.62 63.67
C ALA A 100 128.78 46.47 62.95
N ASP A 101 127.46 46.63 62.75
CA ASP A 101 126.55 45.59 62.27
C ASP A 101 125.98 45.91 60.87
N ALA A 102 125.89 44.88 60.03
CA ALA A 102 125.22 44.90 58.74
C ALA A 102 123.92 44.09 58.79
N VAL A 103 122.87 44.63 58.18
CA VAL A 103 121.54 43.98 58.13
C VAL A 103 121.43 43.08 56.90
N VAL A 104 121.44 41.76 57.11
CA VAL A 104 121.16 40.78 56.07
C VAL A 104 119.70 40.37 56.14
N THR A 105 118.92 40.62 55.10
CA THR A 105 117.57 40.04 54.98
C THR A 105 117.64 38.82 54.08
N VAL A 106 117.22 37.69 54.62
CA VAL A 106 117.17 36.40 53.96
C VAL A 106 115.75 36.19 53.43
N ASN A 107 115.59 36.28 52.11
CA ASN A 107 114.31 36.07 51.45
C ASN A 107 114.07 34.57 51.19
N GLY A 108 112.82 34.14 51.33
CA GLY A 108 112.42 32.77 51.04
C GLY A 108 112.60 32.44 49.56
N ALA A 109 112.70 31.15 49.23
CA ALA A 109 112.72 30.70 47.84
C ALA A 109 111.48 31.20 47.08
N LEU A 110 111.64 31.53 45.79
CA LEU A 110 110.51 31.91 44.95
C LEU A 110 109.52 30.75 44.84
N THR A 111 108.25 31.06 45.04
CA THR A 111 107.13 30.12 44.95
C THR A 111 106.03 30.70 44.07
N ILE A 112 105.28 29.82 43.43
CA ILE A 112 104.07 30.15 42.67
C ILE A 112 102.88 29.43 43.30
N SER A 113 101.76 30.14 43.45
CA SER A 113 100.55 29.63 44.08
C SER A 113 99.31 29.95 43.22
N PRO A 114 98.49 28.94 42.86
CA PRO A 114 98.64 27.53 43.19
C PRO A 114 99.79 26.86 42.40
N THR A 115 100.38 25.79 42.94
CA THR A 115 101.43 25.00 42.26
C THR A 115 100.88 24.05 41.19
N SER A 116 99.58 23.72 41.25
CA SER A 116 98.87 23.07 40.15
C SER A 116 97.40 23.50 40.11
N LYS A 117 96.78 23.51 38.92
CA LYS A 117 95.38 23.88 38.76
C LYS A 117 94.72 23.22 37.53
N THR A 118 93.59 22.55 37.72
CA THR A 118 92.72 22.10 36.61
C THR A 118 91.80 23.24 36.18
N VAL A 119 91.68 23.49 34.87
CA VAL A 119 90.86 24.57 34.28
C VAL A 119 90.23 24.10 32.96
N PRO A 120 88.92 24.30 32.71
CA PRO A 120 88.31 23.98 31.42
C PRO A 120 88.80 24.87 30.27
N VAL A 121 88.82 24.35 29.04
CA VAL A 121 89.04 25.12 27.80
C VAL A 121 88.15 26.37 27.75
N GLY A 122 88.74 27.53 27.47
CA GLY A 122 88.09 28.83 27.44
C GLY A 122 87.95 29.53 28.81
N ALA A 123 88.21 28.84 29.92
CA ALA A 123 88.19 29.44 31.27
C ALA A 123 89.58 29.95 31.69
N GLY A 124 89.60 30.88 32.66
CA GLY A 124 90.81 31.50 33.19
C GLY A 124 90.99 31.31 34.70
N THR A 125 92.21 31.60 35.18
CA THR A 125 92.56 31.52 36.60
C THR A 125 93.72 32.48 36.92
N THR A 126 94.02 32.71 38.19
CA THR A 126 95.14 33.59 38.59
C THR A 126 96.22 32.84 39.36
N PHE A 127 97.47 33.14 39.03
CA PHE A 127 98.66 32.72 39.76
C PHE A 127 99.24 33.90 40.52
N SER A 128 99.76 33.63 41.71
CA SER A 128 100.42 34.56 42.61
C SER A 128 101.83 34.07 42.92
N ALA A 129 102.71 34.98 43.34
CA ALA A 129 104.11 34.65 43.64
C ALA A 129 104.56 35.26 44.97
N ALA A 130 105.37 34.50 45.71
CA ALA A 130 105.89 34.87 47.02
C ALA A 130 107.30 34.30 47.22
N GLY A 131 108.13 35.01 47.99
CA GLY A 131 109.58 34.74 48.03
C GLY A 131 110.31 35.23 46.77
N GLY A 132 111.63 35.07 46.72
CA GLY A 132 112.48 35.73 45.73
C GLY A 132 112.56 37.25 45.95
N VAL A 133 112.84 38.01 44.88
CA VAL A 133 112.95 39.47 44.89
C VAL A 133 112.09 40.09 43.78
N ALA A 134 111.12 40.92 44.17
CA ALA A 134 110.23 41.63 43.24
C ALA A 134 110.99 42.68 42.36
N PRO A 135 110.49 43.03 41.16
CA PRO A 135 109.25 42.57 40.53
C PRO A 135 109.29 41.11 40.07
N TYR A 136 108.10 40.51 40.00
CA TYR A 136 107.88 39.18 39.43
C TYR A 136 107.35 39.30 38.01
N VAL A 137 107.73 38.39 37.12
CA VAL A 137 107.25 38.31 35.74
C VAL A 137 106.73 36.89 35.47
N PHE A 138 105.45 36.79 35.14
CA PHE A 138 104.80 35.54 34.74
C PHE A 138 104.93 35.30 33.22
N SER A 139 105.00 34.02 32.84
CA SER A 139 105.25 33.56 31.47
C SER A 139 104.74 32.12 31.26
N MET A 140 104.45 31.73 30.02
CA MET A 140 104.20 30.33 29.65
C MET A 140 105.52 29.58 29.43
N VAL A 141 105.54 28.29 29.80
CA VAL A 141 106.66 27.37 29.55
C VAL A 141 106.32 26.38 28.45
N SER A 142 105.10 25.84 28.49
CA SER A 142 104.56 24.90 27.51
C SER A 142 103.04 24.97 27.53
N GLY A 143 102.39 24.95 26.37
CA GLY A 143 100.94 25.03 26.24
C GLY A 143 100.48 25.93 25.10
N THR A 144 99.16 26.08 25.00
CA THR A 144 98.43 26.93 24.04
C THR A 144 97.67 28.07 24.72
N GLY A 145 97.55 28.05 26.06
CA GLY A 145 97.05 29.17 26.85
C GLY A 145 98.00 30.36 26.90
N SER A 146 97.55 31.41 27.58
CA SER A 146 98.28 32.68 27.72
C SER A 146 98.25 33.15 29.17
N ILE A 147 99.27 33.89 29.61
CA ILE A 147 99.32 34.50 30.93
C ILE A 147 99.81 35.95 30.85
N SER A 148 99.15 36.85 31.59
CA SER A 148 99.61 38.23 31.75
C SER A 148 100.88 38.28 32.60
N SER A 149 101.67 39.35 32.46
CA SER A 149 102.82 39.60 33.34
C SER A 149 102.44 39.73 34.83
N SER A 150 101.15 39.93 35.13
CA SER A 150 100.56 39.98 36.47
C SER A 150 99.98 38.65 36.98
N GLY A 151 100.12 37.55 36.23
CA GLY A 151 99.72 36.21 36.66
C GLY A 151 98.29 35.79 36.29
N SER A 152 97.55 36.58 35.50
CA SER A 152 96.22 36.21 35.02
C SER A 152 96.32 35.30 33.79
N TYR A 153 95.93 34.03 33.94
CA TYR A 153 96.03 32.98 32.93
C TYR A 153 94.67 32.70 32.27
N LEU A 154 94.70 32.41 30.98
CA LEU A 154 93.55 31.97 30.17
C LEU A 154 93.96 30.72 29.38
N THR A 155 93.16 29.66 29.46
CA THR A 155 93.40 28.39 28.75
C THR A 155 93.37 28.56 27.22
N GLY A 156 94.13 27.71 26.53
CA GLY A 156 94.06 27.59 25.09
C GLY A 156 92.88 26.73 24.61
N ALA A 157 92.74 26.61 23.28
CA ALA A 157 91.61 25.95 22.64
C ALA A 157 91.66 24.41 22.67
N SER A 158 92.64 23.79 23.34
CA SER A 158 92.86 22.33 23.32
C SER A 158 93.14 21.79 24.72
N PRO A 159 92.53 20.65 25.12
CA PRO A 159 92.87 19.97 26.36
C PRO A 159 94.31 19.42 26.38
N GLY A 160 94.95 19.40 27.54
CA GLY A 160 96.33 18.95 27.74
C GLY A 160 96.93 19.42 29.07
N SER A 161 98.17 19.03 29.38
CA SER A 161 98.94 19.66 30.46
C SER A 161 99.74 20.83 29.90
N GLU A 162 99.55 22.00 30.51
CA GLU A 162 100.30 23.24 30.25
C GLU A 162 101.12 23.62 31.50
N ARG A 163 102.12 24.49 31.33
CA ARG A 163 102.98 24.92 32.45
C ARG A 163 103.23 26.43 32.43
N VAL A 164 103.07 27.04 33.59
CA VAL A 164 103.28 28.46 33.87
C VAL A 164 104.57 28.62 34.67
N ARG A 165 105.35 29.68 34.40
CA ARG A 165 106.53 30.08 35.17
C ARG A 165 106.38 31.51 35.66
N VAL A 166 106.74 31.74 36.92
CA VAL A 166 107.12 33.06 37.41
C VAL A 166 108.64 33.16 37.55
N THR A 167 109.18 34.31 37.20
CA THR A 167 110.60 34.66 37.35
C THR A 167 110.73 35.91 38.22
N ASP A 168 111.70 35.93 39.14
CA ASP A 168 111.99 37.11 39.97
C ASP A 168 113.04 38.05 39.35
N ALA A 169 113.27 39.22 39.97
CA ALA A 169 114.22 40.23 39.51
C ALA A 169 115.71 39.79 39.54
N ARG A 170 116.00 38.57 40.01
CA ARG A 170 117.34 37.96 40.04
C ARG A 170 117.44 36.72 39.14
N GLY A 171 116.37 36.37 38.42
CA GLY A 171 116.32 35.22 37.53
C GLY A 171 116.01 33.89 38.22
N ASN A 172 115.62 33.89 39.50
CA ASN A 172 115.06 32.70 40.14
C ASN A 172 113.71 32.36 39.50
N VAL A 173 113.39 31.07 39.37
CA VAL A 173 112.14 30.61 38.71
C VAL A 173 111.35 29.67 39.61
N ALA A 174 110.03 29.77 39.53
CA ALA A 174 109.09 28.80 40.11
C ALA A 174 107.99 28.49 39.08
N GLU A 175 107.54 27.25 39.02
CA GLU A 175 106.67 26.76 37.94
C GLU A 175 105.47 25.99 38.48
N ALA A 176 104.32 26.16 37.82
CA ALA A 176 103.04 25.52 38.14
C ALA A 176 102.50 24.74 36.94
N GLU A 177 101.81 23.63 37.20
CA GLU A 177 101.16 22.82 36.17
C GLU A 177 99.68 23.18 36.02
N VAL A 178 99.19 23.24 34.78
CA VAL A 178 97.80 23.58 34.45
C VAL A 178 97.19 22.49 33.59
N THR A 179 96.30 21.70 34.18
CA THR A 179 95.57 20.64 33.45
C THR A 179 94.36 21.25 32.76
N VAL A 180 94.48 21.48 31.46
CA VAL A 180 93.39 21.95 30.61
C VAL A 180 92.49 20.77 30.26
N VAL A 181 91.24 20.79 30.74
CA VAL A 181 90.22 19.78 30.45
C VAL A 181 89.25 20.28 29.38
N PRO A 182 88.55 19.39 28.63
CA PRO A 182 87.44 19.82 27.79
C PRO A 182 86.41 20.61 28.62
N VAL A 183 85.57 21.43 27.98
CA VAL A 183 84.34 21.92 28.65
C VAL A 183 83.48 20.73 29.09
N VAL A 184 82.69 20.91 30.15
CA VAL A 184 81.71 19.87 30.54
C VAL A 184 80.69 19.69 29.41
N THR A 185 80.28 18.45 29.20
CA THR A 185 79.28 18.02 28.22
C THR A 185 78.34 17.03 28.87
N ILE A 186 77.13 16.89 28.32
CA ILE A 186 76.10 15.97 28.79
C ILE A 186 75.56 15.17 27.61
N SER A 187 75.40 13.85 27.80
CA SER A 187 74.93 12.93 26.76
C SER A 187 73.80 12.04 27.29
N PRO A 188 72.71 11.82 26.53
CA PRO A 188 72.40 12.47 25.24
C PRO A 188 72.10 13.98 25.44
N THR A 189 72.24 14.80 24.40
CA THR A 189 71.92 16.24 24.46
C THR A 189 70.42 16.52 24.32
N THR A 190 69.67 15.62 23.68
CA THR A 190 68.20 15.63 23.66
C THR A 190 67.64 14.23 23.88
N LYS A 191 66.48 14.13 24.53
CA LYS A 191 65.74 12.86 24.63
C LYS A 191 64.24 13.10 24.69
N ILE A 192 63.48 12.18 24.11
CA ILE A 192 62.03 12.06 24.31
C ILE A 192 61.79 10.88 25.26
N VAL A 193 61.00 11.08 26.31
CA VAL A 193 60.55 10.04 27.26
C VAL A 193 59.07 10.27 27.56
N ASP A 194 58.36 9.21 27.92
CA ASP A 194 56.97 9.35 28.34
C ASP A 194 56.84 9.72 29.83
N VAL A 195 55.69 10.26 30.25
CA VAL A 195 55.32 10.51 31.65
C VAL A 195 55.64 9.30 32.55
N GLY A 196 56.33 9.54 33.67
CA GLY A 196 56.82 8.50 34.58
C GLY A 196 58.02 7.68 34.06
N GLY A 197 58.42 7.84 32.80
CA GLY A 197 59.62 7.24 32.23
C GLY A 197 60.91 7.86 32.77
N THR A 198 62.04 7.19 32.53
CA THR A 198 63.38 7.64 32.97
C THR A 198 64.39 7.67 31.83
N VAL A 199 65.42 8.51 31.97
CA VAL A 199 66.62 8.52 31.12
C VAL A 199 67.84 8.81 31.97
N ALA A 200 68.90 8.03 31.80
CA ALA A 200 70.20 8.31 32.39
C ALA A 200 71.00 9.27 31.51
N PHE A 201 71.49 10.36 32.11
CA PHE A 201 72.46 11.25 31.50
C PHE A 201 73.87 10.97 32.02
N THR A 202 74.85 10.99 31.12
CA THR A 202 76.27 10.87 31.46
C THR A 202 77.00 12.15 31.11
N ALA A 203 77.66 12.75 32.09
CA ALA A 203 78.55 13.89 31.89
C ALA A 203 79.98 13.47 31.55
N ALA A 204 80.66 14.26 30.71
CA ALA A 204 82.06 14.07 30.33
C ALA A 204 82.74 15.41 30.06
N GLY A 205 84.07 15.49 30.24
CA GLY A 205 84.79 16.76 30.26
C GLY A 205 84.54 17.55 31.56
N GLY A 206 85.06 18.77 31.66
CA GLY A 206 85.00 19.58 32.88
C GLY A 206 85.82 19.00 34.04
N VAL A 207 85.61 19.55 35.23
CA VAL A 207 86.29 19.17 36.48
C VAL A 207 85.32 18.44 37.43
N PRO A 208 85.49 17.13 37.68
CA PRO A 208 84.67 16.40 38.66
C PRO A 208 84.88 16.89 40.10
N PRO A 209 83.90 16.73 41.02
CA PRO A 209 82.63 16.02 40.84
C PRO A 209 81.60 16.79 40.01
N TYR A 210 80.68 16.04 39.40
CA TYR A 210 79.54 16.57 38.65
C TYR A 210 78.30 16.66 39.54
N VAL A 211 77.53 17.74 39.39
CA VAL A 211 76.23 17.94 40.03
C VAL A 211 75.17 18.05 38.95
N TYR A 212 74.29 17.04 38.86
CA TYR A 212 73.10 17.09 38.02
C TYR A 212 71.97 17.85 38.73
N SER A 213 71.29 18.71 37.99
CA SER A 213 70.18 19.53 38.50
C SER A 213 69.09 19.70 37.43
N LEU A 214 67.84 19.87 37.88
CA LEU A 214 66.74 20.26 37.01
C LEU A 214 66.76 21.79 36.88
N PHE A 215 67.22 22.30 35.74
CA PHE A 215 67.37 23.74 35.51
C PHE A 215 66.04 24.41 35.10
N ALA A 216 65.19 23.69 34.36
CA ALA A 216 63.87 24.17 33.95
C ALA A 216 62.90 23.00 33.72
N GLY A 217 61.59 23.28 33.77
CA GLY A 217 60.52 22.29 33.56
C GLY A 217 60.20 21.42 34.78
N ALA A 218 59.51 20.30 34.54
CA ALA A 218 58.99 19.43 35.59
C ALA A 218 59.60 18.01 35.53
N GLY A 219 59.94 17.47 36.69
CA GLY A 219 60.48 16.12 36.86
C GLY A 219 61.36 16.05 38.10
N SER A 220 62.25 15.07 38.15
CA SER A 220 63.38 15.04 39.09
C SER A 220 64.62 14.49 38.41
N VAL A 221 65.81 14.81 38.93
CA VAL A 221 67.06 14.17 38.51
C VAL A 221 67.84 13.74 39.75
N ALA A 222 68.27 12.48 39.77
CA ALA A 222 69.06 11.91 40.84
C ALA A 222 70.55 12.27 40.67
N THR A 223 71.33 12.15 41.75
CA THR A 223 72.76 12.48 41.79
C THR A 223 73.63 11.66 40.85
N ASN A 224 73.12 10.53 40.34
CA ASN A 224 73.76 9.69 39.32
C ASN A 224 73.40 10.07 37.87
N GLY A 225 72.66 11.16 37.64
CA GLY A 225 72.23 11.61 36.32
C GLY A 225 70.94 10.97 35.80
N LEU A 226 70.27 10.11 36.58
CA LEU A 226 68.97 9.54 36.19
C LEU A 226 67.85 10.58 36.34
N PHE A 227 67.35 11.09 35.22
CA PHE A 227 66.13 11.90 35.17
C PHE A 227 64.89 11.02 35.20
N THR A 228 63.88 11.46 35.95
CA THR A 228 62.53 10.86 36.00
C THR A 228 61.51 11.92 35.58
N ALA A 229 60.68 11.57 34.59
CA ALA A 229 59.65 12.44 34.05
C ALA A 229 58.53 12.72 35.08
N ALA A 230 58.04 13.97 35.11
CA ALA A 230 56.87 14.32 35.91
C ALA A 230 55.59 13.63 35.42
N ALA A 231 54.55 13.68 36.26
CA ALA A 231 53.19 13.27 35.91
C ALA A 231 52.53 14.13 34.81
N THR A 232 53.11 15.30 34.49
CA THR A 232 52.61 16.25 33.50
C THR A 232 53.58 16.35 32.31
N PRO A 233 53.10 16.28 31.05
CA PRO A 233 53.93 16.43 29.87
C PRO A 233 54.45 17.87 29.71
N GLY A 234 55.57 18.02 28.99
CA GLY A 234 56.26 19.31 28.77
C GLY A 234 57.75 19.14 28.55
N THR A 235 58.48 20.24 28.38
CA THR A 235 59.95 20.21 28.26
C THR A 235 60.63 20.44 29.61
N ALA A 236 61.59 19.59 29.95
CA ALA A 236 62.50 19.73 31.07
C ALA A 236 63.94 19.93 30.56
N THR A 237 64.76 20.68 31.31
CA THR A 237 66.19 20.89 31.02
C THR A 237 67.01 20.34 32.18
N VAL A 238 67.78 19.28 31.91
CA VAL A 238 68.73 18.72 32.88
C VAL A 238 70.07 19.40 32.66
N ARG A 239 70.55 20.12 33.67
CA ARG A 239 71.87 20.74 33.68
C ARG A 239 72.84 19.89 34.49
N VAL A 240 74.00 19.58 33.91
CA VAL A 240 75.17 19.23 34.71
C VAL A 240 76.00 20.47 34.97
N THR A 241 76.44 20.64 36.21
CA THR A 241 77.43 21.63 36.63
C THR A 241 78.68 20.88 37.11
N ASP A 242 79.87 21.32 36.70
CA ASP A 242 81.15 20.79 37.18
C ASP A 242 81.69 21.58 38.40
N SER A 243 82.73 21.10 39.06
CA SER A 243 83.29 21.77 40.24
C SER A 243 84.08 23.05 39.93
N ALA A 244 84.21 23.42 38.65
CA ALA A 244 84.77 24.66 38.16
C ALA A 244 83.69 25.66 37.67
N MET A 245 82.41 25.38 37.95
CA MET A 245 81.22 26.14 37.52
C MET A 245 80.97 26.14 36.00
N GLY A 246 81.60 25.24 35.24
CA GLY A 246 81.20 24.92 33.87
C GLY A 246 79.84 24.22 33.87
N THR A 247 79.00 24.49 32.86
CA THR A 247 77.64 23.92 32.75
C THR A 247 77.34 23.41 31.36
N ALA A 248 76.56 22.33 31.27
CA ALA A 248 76.00 21.82 30.01
C ALA A 248 74.57 21.31 30.22
N ASP A 249 73.71 21.58 29.22
CA ASP A 249 72.28 21.32 29.28
C ASP A 249 71.86 20.22 28.30
N ALA A 250 70.97 19.34 28.76
CA ALA A 250 70.23 18.39 27.93
C ALA A 250 68.72 18.67 28.01
N VAL A 251 68.04 18.63 26.87
CA VAL A 251 66.58 18.84 26.80
C VAL A 251 65.85 17.51 26.79
N VAL A 252 64.99 17.30 27.79
CA VAL A 252 64.03 16.21 27.82
C VAL A 252 62.66 16.73 27.38
N THR A 253 62.10 16.18 26.31
CA THR A 253 60.68 16.33 26.01
C THR A 253 59.93 15.18 26.69
N VAL A 254 59.15 15.50 27.73
CA VAL A 254 58.22 14.58 28.36
C VAL A 254 56.94 14.55 27.53
N THR A 255 56.78 13.51 26.71
CA THR A 255 55.52 13.17 26.07
C THR A 255 54.60 12.47 27.08
N ILE A 256 53.29 12.43 26.86
CA ILE A 256 52.48 11.34 27.43
C ILE A 256 52.76 10.06 26.63
N VAL A 257 52.52 8.89 27.24
CA VAL A 257 52.56 7.60 26.52
C VAL A 257 51.60 7.69 25.33
N LEU A 258 52.00 7.17 24.15
CA LEU A 258 51.13 7.13 22.98
C LEU A 258 49.85 6.34 23.32
N GLY A 259 48.74 7.07 23.35
CA GLY A 259 47.40 6.53 23.51
C GLY A 259 46.54 6.87 22.31
N ILE A 260 45.78 5.88 21.85
CA ILE A 260 44.66 6.07 20.93
C ILE A 260 43.38 6.15 21.77
N ALA A 261 42.60 7.21 21.57
CA ALA A 261 41.41 7.50 22.34
C ALA A 261 40.16 7.55 21.44
N PRO A 262 39.08 6.81 21.79
CA PRO A 262 38.99 5.83 22.88
C PRO A 262 39.77 4.53 22.56
N SER A 263 40.31 3.86 23.58
CA SER A 263 41.03 2.57 23.41
C SER A 263 40.11 1.35 23.26
N ALA A 264 38.84 1.49 23.61
CA ALA A 264 37.79 0.55 23.25
C ALA A 264 36.49 1.32 22.99
N LYS A 265 35.73 0.93 21.95
CA LYS A 265 34.43 1.54 21.66
C LYS A 265 33.47 0.51 21.05
N THR A 266 32.24 0.46 21.55
CA THR A 266 31.14 -0.22 20.85
C THR A 266 30.42 0.80 19.98
N VAL A 267 30.16 0.47 18.71
CA VAL A 267 29.47 1.35 17.75
C VAL A 267 28.53 0.55 16.86
N PRO A 268 27.44 1.15 16.34
CA PRO A 268 26.61 0.48 15.35
C PRO A 268 27.32 0.41 13.98
N VAL A 269 26.87 -0.50 13.11
CA VAL A 269 27.30 -0.60 11.70
C VAL A 269 27.26 0.76 10.98
N GLY A 270 28.24 1.02 10.13
CA GLY A 270 28.37 2.28 9.37
C GLY A 270 28.70 3.54 10.19
N ALA A 271 28.78 3.47 11.52
CA ALA A 271 29.06 4.64 12.36
C ALA A 271 30.43 5.25 12.10
N THR A 272 30.48 6.58 12.04
CA THR A 272 31.73 7.36 11.88
C THR A 272 32.16 7.99 13.20
N PHE A 273 33.44 7.92 13.55
CA PHE A 273 34.03 8.77 14.60
C PHE A 273 35.53 8.94 14.40
N THR A 274 36.09 10.01 14.93
CA THR A 274 37.54 10.25 14.87
C THR A 274 38.23 9.68 16.10
N PHE A 275 39.26 8.88 15.91
CA PHE A 275 40.23 8.56 16.95
C PHE A 275 41.17 9.74 17.16
N SER A 276 41.34 10.18 18.41
CA SER A 276 42.42 11.11 18.75
C SER A 276 43.66 10.34 19.20
N ALA A 277 44.82 10.80 18.76
CA ALA A 277 46.11 10.32 19.22
C ALA A 277 46.71 11.34 20.19
N ALA A 278 47.08 10.88 21.38
CA ALA A 278 47.62 11.71 22.44
C ALA A 278 48.86 11.05 23.01
N GLY A 279 49.99 11.78 23.04
CA GLY A 279 51.28 11.21 23.43
C GLY A 279 52.02 10.55 22.28
N GLY A 280 53.23 10.09 22.55
CA GLY A 280 54.22 9.87 21.49
C GLY A 280 54.62 11.18 20.80
N LEU A 281 55.21 11.06 19.61
CA LEU A 281 55.65 12.19 18.79
C LEU A 281 54.84 12.30 17.49
N ALA A 282 54.19 13.45 17.25
CA ALA A 282 53.52 13.75 15.98
C ALA A 282 54.53 13.93 14.81
N PRO A 283 54.17 13.66 13.55
CA PRO A 283 52.85 13.24 13.06
C PRO A 283 52.46 11.82 13.50
N TYR A 284 51.14 11.58 13.55
CA TYR A 284 50.55 10.29 13.85
C TYR A 284 50.00 9.66 12.56
N VAL A 285 50.10 8.34 12.44
CA VAL A 285 49.57 7.59 11.30
C VAL A 285 48.62 6.51 11.80
N PHE A 286 47.37 6.54 11.35
CA PHE A 286 46.34 5.56 11.70
C PHE A 286 46.25 4.44 10.66
N SER A 287 45.88 3.23 11.10
CA SER A 287 45.82 2.03 10.25
C SER A 287 44.87 0.98 10.83
N MET A 288 44.34 0.10 9.97
CA MET A 288 43.57 -1.08 10.40
C MET A 288 44.54 -2.23 10.68
N VAL A 289 44.41 -2.88 11.84
CA VAL A 289 45.16 -4.11 12.20
C VAL A 289 44.38 -5.36 11.77
N SER A 290 43.06 -5.33 11.97
CA SER A 290 42.11 -6.38 11.57
C SER A 290 40.70 -5.80 11.52
N GLY A 291 39.78 -6.46 10.82
CA GLY A 291 38.39 -6.00 10.71
C GLY A 291 37.91 -5.79 9.27
N GLN A 292 36.78 -5.09 9.12
CA GLN A 292 36.17 -4.71 7.83
C GLN A 292 35.88 -3.20 7.69
N GLY A 293 35.98 -2.43 8.78
CA GLY A 293 35.93 -0.97 8.77
C GLY A 293 37.13 -0.33 8.08
N ARG A 294 37.16 1.01 8.09
CA ARG A 294 38.21 1.83 7.46
C ARG A 294 38.61 2.97 8.39
N VAL A 295 39.87 3.39 8.31
CA VAL A 295 40.37 4.59 9.02
C VAL A 295 41.21 5.44 8.07
N ASP A 296 40.99 6.74 8.06
CA ASP A 296 41.86 7.68 7.36
C ASP A 296 43.20 7.80 8.10
N ALA A 297 44.29 7.59 7.37
CA ALA A 297 45.62 7.51 7.94
C ALA A 297 46.13 8.83 8.54
N SER A 298 45.60 9.98 8.11
CA SER A 298 46.09 11.31 8.48
C SER A 298 45.29 11.98 9.61
N SER A 299 43.98 11.70 9.66
CA SER A 299 43.02 12.36 10.54
C SER A 299 42.48 11.46 11.66
N GLY A 300 42.65 10.13 11.53
CA GLY A 300 42.06 9.16 12.45
C GLY A 300 40.55 9.00 12.29
N ALA A 301 39.95 9.57 11.24
CA ALA A 301 38.54 9.42 10.93
C ALA A 301 38.22 7.96 10.57
N TYR A 302 37.52 7.26 11.44
CA TYR A 302 37.13 5.87 11.30
C TYR A 302 35.67 5.73 10.86
N VAL A 303 35.41 4.72 10.03
CA VAL A 303 34.09 4.30 9.54
C VAL A 303 33.92 2.82 9.83
N ALA A 304 32.91 2.47 10.61
CA ALA A 304 32.59 1.07 10.93
C ALA A 304 32.12 0.30 9.69
N ALA A 305 32.37 -1.02 9.68
CA ALA A 305 31.88 -1.91 8.65
C ALA A 305 30.34 -1.90 8.51
N ALA A 306 29.84 -2.34 7.35
CA ALA A 306 28.42 -2.58 7.11
C ALA A 306 27.91 -3.89 7.76
N ALA A 307 28.82 -4.75 8.22
CA ALA A 307 28.52 -6.00 8.93
C ALA A 307 29.03 -5.92 10.38
N PRO A 308 28.33 -6.53 11.36
CA PRO A 308 28.82 -6.64 12.73
C PRO A 308 30.14 -7.43 12.83
N GLY A 309 30.98 -7.09 13.80
CA GLY A 309 32.29 -7.72 13.97
C GLY A 309 33.16 -7.04 15.04
N ILE A 310 34.44 -7.41 15.08
CA ILE A 310 35.46 -6.72 15.88
C ILE A 310 36.52 -6.20 14.92
N ASP A 311 36.61 -4.88 14.84
CA ASP A 311 37.63 -4.16 14.11
C ASP A 311 38.72 -3.68 15.10
N ARG A 312 39.97 -3.58 14.65
CA ARG A 312 41.09 -3.05 15.43
C ARG A 312 41.82 -1.96 14.66
N VAL A 313 42.03 -0.83 15.32
CA VAL A 313 42.71 0.34 14.75
C VAL A 313 43.98 0.60 15.53
N GLN A 314 45.10 0.76 14.83
CA GLN A 314 46.39 1.14 15.41
C GLN A 314 46.73 2.56 14.99
N VAL A 315 47.16 3.38 15.95
CA VAL A 315 47.97 4.57 15.67
C VAL A 315 49.44 4.25 15.85
N THR A 316 50.27 4.83 14.97
CA THR A 316 51.73 4.80 15.04
C THR A 316 52.26 6.23 15.13
N ASP A 317 53.24 6.49 16.00
CA ASP A 317 53.89 7.81 16.11
C ASP A 317 55.14 7.92 15.23
N ALA A 318 55.71 9.13 15.12
CA ALA A 318 56.91 9.41 14.33
C ALA A 318 58.20 8.73 14.84
N LEU A 319 58.15 8.00 15.96
CA LEU A 319 59.22 7.17 16.52
C LEU A 319 58.95 5.67 16.34
N GLY A 320 57.83 5.29 15.72
CA GLY A 320 57.43 3.90 15.53
C GLY A 320 56.80 3.24 16.76
N LYS A 321 56.43 4.01 17.80
CA LYS A 321 55.57 3.49 18.88
C LYS A 321 54.16 3.24 18.35
N THR A 322 53.48 2.25 18.89
CA THR A 322 52.15 1.81 18.43
C THR A 322 51.16 1.71 19.58
N ALA A 323 49.91 2.14 19.36
CA ALA A 323 48.81 1.89 20.29
C ALA A 323 47.56 1.40 19.55
N GLU A 324 46.95 0.32 20.03
CA GLU A 324 45.73 -0.27 19.47
C GLU A 324 44.46 0.18 20.21
N ALA A 325 43.38 0.33 19.45
CA ALA A 325 42.01 0.43 19.94
C ALA A 325 41.14 -0.68 19.35
N GLN A 326 40.26 -1.26 20.16
CA GLN A 326 39.24 -2.19 19.69
C GLN A 326 37.93 -1.46 19.38
N VAL A 327 37.35 -1.71 18.21
CA VAL A 327 35.98 -1.31 17.88
C VAL A 327 35.10 -2.55 17.77
N THR A 328 34.14 -2.67 18.68
CA THR A 328 33.09 -3.70 18.58
C THR A 328 31.96 -3.13 17.74
N VAL A 329 31.83 -3.58 16.49
CA VAL A 329 30.76 -3.18 15.58
C VAL A 329 29.55 -4.07 15.84
N VAL A 330 28.50 -3.50 16.42
CA VAL A 330 27.22 -4.20 16.69
C VAL A 330 26.19 -3.86 15.61
N PRO A 331 25.12 -4.66 15.44
CA PRO A 331 23.95 -4.22 14.70
C PRO A 331 23.45 -2.88 15.24
N ALA A 332 22.94 -2.00 14.38
CA ALA A 332 22.35 -0.75 14.83
C ALA A 332 21.19 -1.01 15.81
N VAL A 333 21.09 -0.21 16.88
CA VAL A 333 19.86 -0.19 17.68
C VAL A 333 18.74 0.32 16.78
N THR A 334 17.67 -0.45 16.67
CA THR A 334 16.46 -0.10 15.94
C THR A 334 15.30 -0.04 16.91
N ILE A 335 14.65 1.13 17.01
CA ILE A 335 13.37 1.30 17.69
C ILE A 335 12.24 1.09 16.68
N THR A 336 11.28 0.24 17.00
CA THR A 336 10.16 -0.13 16.11
C THR A 336 8.83 0.12 16.80
N PRO A 337 7.93 0.93 16.20
CA PRO A 337 8.11 1.70 14.96
C PRO A 337 9.10 2.87 15.12
N ALA A 338 9.78 3.27 14.04
CA ALA A 338 10.72 4.40 14.04
C ALA A 338 10.03 5.78 13.97
N THR A 339 8.76 5.81 13.55
CA THR A 339 7.89 6.99 13.60
C THR A 339 6.47 6.53 13.89
N LYS A 340 5.72 7.25 14.73
CA LYS A 340 4.29 7.02 14.93
C LYS A 340 3.58 8.35 15.14
N THR A 341 2.33 8.45 14.69
CA THR A 341 1.45 9.56 15.03
C THR A 341 0.36 9.03 15.96
N VAL A 342 -0.03 9.84 16.95
CA VAL A 342 -1.10 9.53 17.92
C VAL A 342 -1.92 10.78 18.21
N VAL A 343 -3.16 10.62 18.67
CA VAL A 343 -3.96 11.73 19.21
C VAL A 343 -3.63 11.99 20.69
N ILE A 344 -4.03 13.16 21.20
CA ILE A 344 -4.05 13.46 22.64
C ILE A 344 -4.72 12.31 23.43
N GLY A 345 -4.05 11.84 24.48
CA GLY A 345 -4.49 10.69 25.29
C GLY A 345 -4.24 9.31 24.68
N GLY A 346 -3.82 9.22 23.41
CA GLY A 346 -3.40 7.98 22.77
C GLY A 346 -2.08 7.42 23.32
N SER A 347 -1.77 6.17 22.98
CA SER A 347 -0.53 5.50 23.42
C SER A 347 0.01 4.54 22.36
N VAL A 348 1.31 4.25 22.42
CA VAL A 348 2.00 3.29 21.54
C VAL A 348 3.15 2.62 22.30
N THR A 349 3.31 1.31 22.15
CA THR A 349 4.47 0.57 22.68
C THR A 349 5.57 0.46 21.64
N PHE A 350 6.76 0.94 21.98
CA PHE A 350 7.97 0.75 21.21
C PHE A 350 8.70 -0.52 21.61
N SER A 351 9.17 -1.25 20.62
CA SER A 351 10.10 -2.37 20.78
C SER A 351 11.50 -1.98 20.31
N ALA A 352 12.53 -2.68 20.80
CA ALA A 352 13.91 -2.42 20.44
C ALA A 352 14.65 -3.72 20.10
N ALA A 353 15.51 -3.63 19.09
CA ALA A 353 16.36 -4.71 18.61
C ALA A 353 17.73 -4.15 18.19
N GLY A 354 18.72 -5.03 18.01
CA GLY A 354 20.11 -4.63 17.74
C GLY A 354 20.81 -4.00 18.96
N GLY A 355 22.02 -3.49 18.77
CA GLY A 355 22.86 -3.00 19.88
C GLY A 355 23.15 -4.07 20.94
N VAL A 356 23.20 -3.63 22.21
CA VAL A 356 23.52 -4.47 23.38
C VAL A 356 22.45 -4.32 24.47
N PRO A 357 21.54 -5.29 24.67
CA PRO A 357 20.54 -5.23 25.75
C PRO A 357 21.18 -5.30 27.15
N PRO A 358 20.48 -4.86 28.23
CA PRO A 358 19.10 -4.38 28.27
C PRO A 358 18.90 -3.00 27.61
N TYR A 359 17.64 -2.71 27.28
CA TYR A 359 17.22 -1.44 26.69
C TYR A 359 16.50 -0.57 27.72
N ALA A 360 16.75 0.74 27.69
CA ALA A 360 16.08 1.74 28.50
C ALA A 360 15.32 2.73 27.60
N TYR A 361 14.00 2.80 27.77
CA TYR A 361 13.15 3.76 27.05
C TYR A 361 12.99 5.05 27.86
N SER A 362 12.99 6.18 27.17
CA SER A 362 12.91 7.52 27.77
C SER A 362 12.20 8.51 26.86
N LEU A 363 11.57 9.53 27.46
CA LEU A 363 11.09 10.70 26.72
C LEU A 363 12.25 11.70 26.61
N PHE A 364 12.82 11.83 25.41
CA PHE A 364 13.95 12.74 25.15
C PHE A 364 13.50 14.18 24.91
N ALA A 365 12.33 14.37 24.28
CA ALA A 365 11.74 15.69 24.01
C ALA A 365 10.21 15.62 23.92
N GLY A 366 9.54 16.76 24.06
CA GLY A 366 8.08 16.92 23.91
C GLY A 366 7.28 16.57 25.17
N ALA A 367 5.96 16.41 24.99
CA ALA A 367 4.99 16.21 26.08
C ALA A 367 4.35 14.81 26.06
N GLY A 368 4.36 14.14 27.21
CA GLY A 368 3.84 12.79 27.39
C GLY A 368 4.52 12.07 28.56
N THR A 369 4.41 10.75 28.59
CA THR A 369 5.17 9.88 29.50
C THR A 369 5.68 8.65 28.76
N VAL A 370 6.76 8.02 29.25
CA VAL A 370 7.30 6.75 28.73
C VAL A 370 7.51 5.80 29.91
N ALA A 371 6.95 4.59 29.80
CA ALA A 371 7.16 3.51 30.76
C ALA A 371 8.39 2.68 30.41
N THR A 372 8.93 1.95 31.39
CA THR A 372 10.08 1.03 31.21
C THR A 372 9.80 -0.12 30.23
N SER A 373 8.53 -0.40 29.93
CA SER A 373 8.08 -1.35 28.90
C SER A 373 8.13 -0.82 27.46
N GLY A 374 8.53 0.44 27.26
CA GLY A 374 8.49 1.10 25.95
C GLY A 374 7.12 1.71 25.58
N LEU A 375 6.12 1.62 26.46
CA LEU A 375 4.83 2.29 26.28
C LEU A 375 4.97 3.81 26.45
N PHE A 376 4.78 4.57 25.38
CA PHE A 376 4.56 6.02 25.39
C PHE A 376 3.07 6.35 25.50
N THR A 377 2.73 7.35 26.30
CA THR A 377 1.37 7.91 26.39
C THR A 377 1.41 9.43 26.15
N ALA A 378 0.55 9.91 25.25
CA ALA A 378 0.50 11.30 24.82
C ALA A 378 -0.02 12.26 25.91
N GLY A 379 0.55 13.47 25.95
CA GLY A 379 0.08 14.56 26.82
C GLY A 379 -1.22 15.22 26.33
N SER A 380 -1.69 16.23 27.08
CA SER A 380 -2.88 17.03 26.78
C SER A 380 -2.65 18.20 25.81
N THR A 381 -1.46 18.30 25.23
CA THR A 381 -1.05 19.38 24.31
C THR A 381 -0.51 18.79 23.01
N PRO A 382 -0.94 19.27 21.82
CA PRO A 382 -0.37 18.80 20.55
C PRO A 382 1.09 19.21 20.39
N GLY A 383 1.82 18.47 19.55
CA GLY A 383 3.22 18.73 19.22
C GLY A 383 4.02 17.44 19.00
N THR A 384 5.31 17.57 18.70
CA THR A 384 6.21 16.42 18.55
C THR A 384 6.85 16.03 19.88
N ALA A 385 6.80 14.75 20.19
CA ALA A 385 7.59 14.08 21.21
C ALA A 385 8.67 13.19 20.56
N THR A 386 9.74 12.89 21.30
CA THR A 386 10.80 11.98 20.86
C THR A 386 11.01 10.90 21.92
N VAL A 387 10.70 9.66 21.57
CA VAL A 387 10.93 8.50 22.44
C VAL A 387 12.28 7.91 22.07
N ARG A 388 13.24 8.03 22.98
CA ARG A 388 14.58 7.48 22.81
C ARG A 388 14.68 6.15 23.53
N VAL A 389 14.99 5.10 22.79
CA VAL A 389 15.61 3.91 23.39
C VAL A 389 17.11 4.11 23.45
N THR A 390 17.70 3.74 24.58
CA THR A 390 19.15 3.70 24.81
C THR A 390 19.50 2.27 25.19
N ASP A 391 20.47 1.66 24.52
CA ASP A 391 20.98 0.35 24.91
C ASP A 391 22.00 0.43 26.07
N SER A 392 22.47 -0.72 26.56
CA SER A 392 23.38 -0.77 27.71
C SER A 392 24.78 -0.15 27.47
N VAL A 393 25.12 0.15 26.20
CA VAL A 393 26.38 0.80 25.81
C VAL A 393 26.16 2.23 25.27
N SER A 394 24.99 2.82 25.55
CA SER A 394 24.60 4.18 25.16
C SER A 394 24.48 4.42 23.65
N ILE A 395 24.26 3.37 22.84
CA ILE A 395 23.78 3.52 21.47
C ILE A 395 22.28 3.81 21.53
N THR A 396 21.86 4.87 20.84
CA THR A 396 20.50 5.40 20.90
C THR A 396 19.78 5.25 19.58
N ALA A 397 18.48 4.92 19.62
CA ALA A 397 17.58 5.11 18.50
C ALA A 397 16.36 5.94 18.95
N ASP A 398 16.00 6.91 18.12
CA ASP A 398 14.90 7.84 18.38
C ASP A 398 13.70 7.46 17.52
N ALA A 399 12.55 7.29 18.17
CA ALA A 399 11.26 7.30 17.49
C ALA A 399 10.65 8.70 17.60
N LEU A 400 10.27 9.29 16.46
CA LEU A 400 9.47 10.51 16.45
C LEU A 400 8.00 10.15 16.71
N VAL A 401 7.40 10.82 17.69
CA VAL A 401 5.98 10.68 18.01
C VAL A 401 5.27 12.01 17.79
N THR A 402 4.45 12.08 16.75
CA THR A 402 3.63 13.26 16.47
C THR A 402 2.31 13.16 17.25
N VAL A 403 2.10 14.04 18.22
CA VAL A 403 0.85 14.14 18.99
C VAL A 403 -0.06 15.19 18.34
N ASN A 404 -1.10 14.74 17.66
CA ASN A 404 -2.08 15.61 17.01
C ASN A 404 -3.25 15.95 17.96
N PRO A 405 -3.93 17.10 17.76
CA PRO A 405 -5.18 17.39 18.45
C PRO A 405 -6.27 16.37 18.05
N PRO A 406 -7.40 16.29 18.76
CA PRO A 406 -8.51 15.40 18.39
C PRO A 406 -9.01 15.70 16.97
N LEU A 407 -9.46 14.66 16.27
CA LEU A 407 -10.00 14.75 14.92
C LEU A 407 -11.24 15.65 14.87
N ALA A 408 -11.25 16.61 13.95
CA ALA A 408 -12.33 17.56 13.74
C ALA A 408 -12.49 17.90 12.25
N ILE A 409 -13.74 18.06 11.83
CA ILE A 409 -14.15 18.46 10.47
C ILE A 409 -14.73 19.89 10.51
N SER A 410 -14.39 20.71 9.52
CA SER A 410 -14.83 22.10 9.43
C SER A 410 -15.27 22.48 8.00
N PRO A 411 -16.41 23.18 7.82
CA PRO A 411 -17.38 23.56 8.86
C PRO A 411 -18.16 22.36 9.42
N ALA A 412 -18.82 22.54 10.57
CA ALA A 412 -19.65 21.49 11.18
C ALA A 412 -21.00 21.27 10.48
N SER A 413 -21.42 22.18 9.59
CA SER A 413 -22.58 21.99 8.71
C SER A 413 -22.55 22.89 7.47
N ALA A 414 -23.34 22.54 6.46
CA ALA A 414 -23.55 23.30 5.23
C ALA A 414 -24.98 23.12 4.67
N THR A 415 -25.40 24.00 3.76
CA THR A 415 -26.65 23.86 2.99
C THR A 415 -26.35 24.13 1.52
N LEU A 416 -26.79 23.23 0.62
CA LEU A 416 -26.48 23.20 -0.80
C LEU A 416 -27.74 22.86 -1.63
N THR A 417 -27.62 22.85 -2.95
CA THR A 417 -28.65 22.41 -3.92
C THR A 417 -28.08 21.31 -4.81
N ILE A 418 -28.92 20.40 -5.32
CA ILE A 418 -28.48 19.45 -6.37
C ILE A 418 -27.96 20.25 -7.57
N GLY A 419 -26.84 19.80 -8.15
CA GLY A 419 -26.14 20.52 -9.23
C GLY A 419 -25.40 21.79 -8.79
N GLY A 420 -25.34 22.07 -7.48
CA GLY A 420 -24.51 23.13 -6.91
C GLY A 420 -23.01 22.81 -6.97
N ALA A 421 -22.18 23.85 -6.93
CA ALA A 421 -20.72 23.70 -6.97
C ALA A 421 -20.19 22.87 -5.78
N PRO A 422 -19.14 22.03 -5.97
CA PRO A 422 -18.57 21.21 -4.90
C PRO A 422 -18.07 22.03 -3.69
N PHE A 423 -18.27 21.50 -2.49
CA PHE A 423 -17.99 22.19 -1.23
C PHE A 423 -16.93 21.45 -0.40
N ALA A 424 -15.77 22.08 -0.18
CA ALA A 424 -14.65 21.45 0.52
C ALA A 424 -14.79 21.53 2.05
N PHE A 425 -14.86 20.37 2.70
CA PHE A 425 -14.63 20.24 4.14
C PHE A 425 -13.15 20.05 4.44
N THR A 426 -12.67 20.69 5.51
CA THR A 426 -11.28 20.58 5.97
C THR A 426 -11.19 19.68 7.21
N ALA A 427 -10.27 18.71 7.16
CA ALA A 427 -9.88 17.89 8.31
C ALA A 427 -8.80 18.62 9.13
N THR A 428 -8.91 18.56 10.45
CA THR A 428 -7.91 19.09 11.39
C THR A 428 -7.79 18.17 12.60
N GLY A 429 -6.56 17.91 13.05
CA GLY A 429 -6.31 16.89 14.08
C GLY A 429 -6.53 15.46 13.60
N GLY A 430 -6.46 14.50 14.51
CA GLY A 430 -6.42 13.07 14.19
C GLY A 430 -5.11 12.62 13.54
N VAL A 431 -5.07 11.39 13.06
CA VAL A 431 -3.91 10.77 12.41
C VAL A 431 -4.12 10.58 10.90
N PRO A 432 -3.44 11.32 10.02
CA PRO A 432 -3.55 11.10 8.57
C PRO A 432 -2.90 9.77 8.13
N PRO A 433 -3.31 9.17 6.99
CA PRO A 433 -4.30 9.67 6.03
C PRO A 433 -5.71 9.77 6.62
N TYR A 434 -6.46 10.75 6.14
CA TYR A 434 -7.85 10.96 6.52
C TYR A 434 -8.73 10.27 5.49
N ALA A 435 -9.74 9.53 5.93
CA ALA A 435 -10.75 8.95 5.06
C ALA A 435 -12.06 9.69 5.29
N PHE A 436 -12.44 10.55 4.35
CA PHE A 436 -13.78 11.12 4.34
C PHE A 436 -14.78 10.12 3.77
N SER A 437 -15.94 10.05 4.40
CA SER A 437 -17.12 9.28 3.98
C SER A 437 -18.36 10.13 4.19
N ALA A 438 -19.47 9.83 3.52
CA ALA A 438 -20.73 10.53 3.71
C ALA A 438 -21.90 9.55 3.68
N THR A 439 -22.94 9.82 4.47
CA THR A 439 -24.22 9.12 4.36
C THR A 439 -25.07 9.73 3.24
N ASP A 440 -26.04 8.97 2.77
CA ASP A 440 -26.98 9.25 1.68
C ASP A 440 -27.32 10.76 1.51
N GLY A 441 -27.10 11.28 0.30
CA GLY A 441 -27.31 12.70 -0.05
C GLY A 441 -26.13 13.39 -0.75
N GLY A 442 -24.91 12.89 -0.56
CA GLY A 442 -23.72 13.44 -1.24
C GLY A 442 -22.53 12.50 -1.26
N ARG A 443 -21.67 12.62 -2.28
CA ARG A 443 -20.33 12.03 -2.24
C ARG A 443 -19.36 12.99 -1.56
N VAL A 444 -18.34 12.46 -0.90
CA VAL A 444 -17.19 13.24 -0.45
C VAL A 444 -15.91 12.58 -0.94
N THR A 445 -14.96 13.35 -1.49
CA THR A 445 -13.70 12.79 -1.96
C THR A 445 -12.86 12.30 -0.79
N ALA A 446 -12.44 11.03 -0.84
CA ALA A 446 -11.78 10.35 0.28
C ALA A 446 -10.53 11.10 0.78
N ASP A 447 -9.68 11.56 -0.13
CA ASP A 447 -8.42 12.27 0.16
C ASP A 447 -8.57 13.80 0.31
N GLY A 448 -9.71 14.37 -0.09
CA GLY A 448 -9.88 15.81 -0.28
C GLY A 448 -10.96 16.48 0.56
N GLY A 449 -11.89 15.72 1.13
CA GLY A 449 -13.03 16.27 1.88
C GLY A 449 -14.02 17.06 1.02
N VAL A 450 -13.94 16.98 -0.32
CA VAL A 450 -14.78 17.75 -1.24
C VAL A 450 -16.13 17.06 -1.39
N PHE A 451 -17.17 17.66 -0.80
CA PHE A 451 -18.54 17.17 -0.83
C PHE A 451 -19.27 17.66 -2.08
N VAL A 452 -19.84 16.74 -2.85
CA VAL A 452 -20.66 17.01 -4.03
C VAL A 452 -22.13 16.69 -3.70
N PRO A 453 -23.04 17.68 -3.76
CA PRO A 453 -24.46 17.48 -3.47
C PRO A 453 -25.16 16.76 -4.64
N VAL A 454 -25.37 15.44 -4.49
CA VAL A 454 -25.98 14.60 -5.55
C VAL A 454 -27.44 14.21 -5.30
N ARG A 455 -27.97 14.33 -4.08
CA ARG A 455 -29.37 13.98 -3.76
C ARG A 455 -29.92 14.87 -2.64
N ALA A 456 -31.17 15.32 -2.76
CA ALA A 456 -31.82 16.15 -1.76
C ALA A 456 -32.11 15.38 -0.46
N GLY A 457 -31.95 16.03 0.69
CA GLY A 457 -32.02 15.40 2.01
C GLY A 457 -31.03 16.00 3.00
N VAL A 458 -30.80 15.31 4.12
CA VAL A 458 -29.78 15.69 5.13
C VAL A 458 -28.72 14.59 5.20
N SER A 459 -27.61 14.81 4.50
CA SER A 459 -26.42 13.95 4.52
C SER A 459 -25.57 14.24 5.77
N THR A 460 -24.79 13.26 6.21
CA THR A 460 -23.75 13.43 7.24
C THR A 460 -22.39 13.04 6.68
N VAL A 461 -21.48 14.02 6.57
CA VAL A 461 -20.08 13.78 6.23
C VAL A 461 -19.35 13.29 7.47
N LYS A 462 -18.88 12.05 7.46
CA LYS A 462 -18.09 11.42 8.50
C LYS A 462 -16.62 11.35 8.07
N LEU A 463 -15.79 12.12 8.77
CA LEU A 463 -14.34 12.08 8.69
C LEU A 463 -13.80 10.98 9.63
N LEU A 464 -12.98 10.08 9.12
CA LEU A 464 -12.24 9.07 9.88
C LEU A 464 -10.73 9.33 9.80
N ASP A 465 -9.98 8.95 10.83
CA ASP A 465 -8.51 8.94 10.82
C ASP A 465 -7.92 7.53 10.81
N ALA A 466 -6.61 7.41 10.54
CA ALA A 466 -5.93 6.13 10.35
C ALA A 466 -5.80 5.27 11.63
N GLU A 467 -6.16 5.79 12.80
CA GLU A 467 -6.29 5.00 14.05
C GLU A 467 -7.77 4.71 14.39
N GLY A 468 -8.71 5.05 13.51
CA GLY A 468 -10.15 4.76 13.65
C GLY A 468 -10.96 5.81 14.42
N SER A 469 -10.40 6.98 14.74
CA SER A 469 -11.14 8.09 15.34
C SER A 469 -12.13 8.67 14.32
N SER A 470 -13.30 9.17 14.76
CA SER A 470 -14.30 9.76 13.84
C SER A 470 -14.89 11.10 14.29
N ALA A 471 -15.10 12.01 13.34
CA ALA A 471 -15.83 13.27 13.49
C ALA A 471 -16.90 13.42 12.38
N THR A 472 -17.92 14.28 12.58
CA THR A 472 -19.05 14.42 11.64
C THR A 472 -19.50 15.86 11.41
N ALA A 473 -19.92 16.18 10.19
CA ALA A 473 -20.60 17.42 9.79
C ALA A 473 -21.91 17.11 9.05
N ALA A 474 -22.93 17.97 9.16
CA ALA A 474 -24.26 17.76 8.56
C ALA A 474 -24.52 18.66 7.34
N VAL A 475 -25.03 18.10 6.24
CA VAL A 475 -25.24 18.84 4.98
C VAL A 475 -26.67 18.68 4.48
N THR A 476 -27.39 19.79 4.36
CA THR A 476 -28.76 19.81 3.81
C THR A 476 -28.72 20.13 2.32
N VAL A 477 -29.35 19.31 1.48
CA VAL A 477 -29.38 19.46 0.01
C VAL A 477 -30.84 19.61 -0.46
N LEU A 478 -31.09 20.49 -1.44
CA LEU A 478 -32.42 20.87 -1.95
C LEU A 478 -32.59 20.57 -3.46
N ASP A 479 -33.83 20.26 -3.87
CA ASP A 479 -34.23 19.72 -5.19
C ASP A 479 -35.00 20.71 -6.10
N LEU A 480 -35.24 20.39 -7.40
CA LEU A 480 -35.61 21.41 -8.40
C LEU A 480 -36.44 21.03 -9.68
N PHE A 481 -37.42 20.08 -9.75
CA PHE A 481 -38.29 20.03 -10.96
C PHE A 481 -39.75 19.49 -10.90
N LEU A 482 -40.63 19.96 -10.00
CA LEU A 482 -42.00 19.41 -9.89
C LEU A 482 -43.08 20.19 -10.69
N ALA A 483 -43.45 19.75 -11.90
CA ALA A 483 -44.65 20.23 -12.64
C ALA A 483 -45.13 19.35 -13.84
N GLY A 484 -46.18 18.53 -13.66
CA GLY A 484 -47.15 18.17 -14.74
C GLY A 484 -47.24 16.71 -15.27
N ALA A 485 -48.48 16.30 -15.63
CA ALA A 485 -48.95 15.18 -16.48
C ALA A 485 -48.56 13.70 -16.20
N ARG A 486 -49.59 12.83 -16.06
CA ARG A 486 -49.65 11.33 -16.19
C ARG A 486 -51.11 10.88 -15.95
N THR A 487 -51.62 9.79 -16.57
CA THR A 487 -53.01 9.34 -16.24
C THR A 487 -53.38 7.86 -16.46
N ASP A 488 -52.65 7.08 -17.27
CA ASP A 488 -53.38 6.45 -18.39
C ASP A 488 -53.41 4.90 -18.47
N VAL A 489 -52.60 4.17 -17.70
CA VAL A 489 -52.47 2.67 -17.77
C VAL A 489 -52.43 2.00 -16.38
N ASP A 490 -52.68 2.76 -15.31
CA ASP A 490 -52.75 2.21 -13.96
C ASP A 490 -54.15 1.57 -13.72
N ASP A 491 -54.19 0.29 -13.29
CA ASP A 491 -55.35 -0.59 -12.98
C ASP A 491 -56.12 -1.30 -14.16
N ALA A 492 -55.74 -2.57 -14.45
CA ALA A 492 -56.52 -3.57 -15.22
C ALA A 492 -56.18 -5.02 -14.80
N GLY A 493 -57.05 -6.01 -15.07
CA GLY A 493 -56.98 -7.36 -14.48
C GLY A 493 -56.77 -8.51 -15.49
N VAL A 494 -55.66 -9.24 -15.33
CA VAL A 494 -55.25 -10.41 -16.13
C VAL A 494 -55.49 -11.70 -15.34
N GLU A 495 -55.97 -12.78 -15.96
CA GLU A 495 -56.03 -14.11 -15.32
C GLU A 495 -55.47 -15.30 -16.15
N GLY A 496 -55.36 -15.22 -17.50
CA GLY A 496 -55.05 -16.39 -18.34
C GLY A 496 -53.93 -16.20 -19.38
N LEU A 497 -53.32 -17.34 -19.77
CA LEU A 497 -51.99 -17.45 -20.39
C LEU A 497 -51.78 -18.80 -21.15
N VAL A 498 -51.38 -18.88 -22.46
CA VAL A 498 -50.98 -20.19 -23.13
C VAL A 498 -50.19 -20.22 -24.49
N GLY A 499 -49.24 -21.17 -24.67
CA GLY A 499 -48.11 -21.27 -25.67
C GLY A 499 -48.18 -20.76 -27.15
N GLY A 500 -47.36 -19.78 -27.59
CA GLY A 500 -46.96 -19.77 -29.02
C GLY A 500 -45.66 -19.10 -29.54
N ASP A 501 -45.43 -19.31 -30.85
CA ASP A 501 -44.78 -18.57 -32.00
C ASP A 501 -45.85 -18.85 -33.05
N TRP A 502 -46.95 -18.19 -32.78
CA TRP A 502 -48.09 -18.05 -33.61
C TRP A 502 -47.77 -16.93 -34.59
N ASN A 503 -46.55 -16.88 -35.11
CA ASN A 503 -46.34 -16.09 -36.28
C ASN A 503 -45.54 -16.85 -37.39
N ARG A 504 -44.67 -17.85 -37.21
CA ARG A 504 -43.61 -17.99 -38.28
C ARG A 504 -42.81 -16.58 -38.89
N ASP A 505 -41.49 -14.91 -37.88
CA ASP A 505 -40.41 -13.90 -37.99
C ASP A 505 -39.19 -14.37 -37.17
N GLY A 506 -39.47 -15.28 -36.23
CA GLY A 506 -38.96 -16.61 -35.90
C GLY A 506 -39.60 -17.14 -34.63
N ARG A 507 -40.42 -16.36 -33.92
CA ARG A 507 -39.88 -15.96 -32.64
C ARG A 507 -40.86 -16.36 -31.48
N PRO A 508 -40.47 -16.86 -30.27
CA PRO A 508 -41.95 -16.86 -28.59
C PRO A 508 -42.82 -15.78 -28.00
N ASP A 509 -44.11 -16.00 -28.15
CA ASP A 509 -45.12 -14.99 -28.02
C ASP A 509 -45.85 -14.87 -26.63
N VAL A 510 -47.20 -15.16 -26.47
CA VAL A 510 -48.23 -15.13 -25.33
C VAL A 510 -49.66 -15.50 -25.86
N ALA A 511 -50.72 -15.54 -25.04
CA ALA A 511 -52.01 -14.86 -25.30
C ALA A 511 -52.69 -14.37 -23.98
N LEU A 512 -52.84 -13.05 -23.72
CA LEU A 512 -53.38 -12.54 -22.44
C LEU A 512 -54.91 -12.58 -22.38
N ALA A 513 -55.50 -13.34 -21.46
CA ALA A 513 -56.90 -13.14 -21.07
C ALA A 513 -57.07 -11.99 -20.07
N ILE A 514 -57.89 -10.99 -20.43
CA ILE A 514 -58.17 -9.80 -19.61
C ILE A 514 -59.61 -9.84 -19.07
N THR A 515 -59.72 -10.21 -17.80
CA THR A 515 -60.99 -10.51 -17.11
C THR A 515 -61.87 -9.28 -16.89
N ASP A 516 -61.31 -8.08 -16.72
CA ASP A 516 -62.08 -6.84 -16.53
C ASP A 516 -62.53 -6.17 -17.85
N ARG A 517 -62.13 -6.73 -19.00
CA ARG A 517 -62.36 -6.13 -20.33
C ARG A 517 -62.99 -7.06 -21.36
N ASP A 518 -63.35 -8.29 -20.97
CA ASP A 518 -63.95 -9.32 -21.83
C ASP A 518 -63.21 -9.49 -23.16
N ALA A 519 -61.88 -9.64 -23.09
CA ALA A 519 -61.02 -9.63 -24.27
C ALA A 519 -59.71 -10.39 -24.10
N VAL A 520 -59.16 -10.84 -25.25
CA VAL A 520 -57.79 -11.32 -25.34
C VAL A 520 -56.89 -10.27 -25.97
N LEU A 521 -55.78 -9.98 -25.29
CA LEU A 521 -54.74 -9.04 -25.71
C LEU A 521 -53.47 -9.83 -26.06
N VAL A 522 -53.51 -10.40 -27.26
CA VAL A 522 -52.53 -11.36 -27.77
C VAL A 522 -51.33 -10.64 -28.37
N LEU A 523 -50.56 -9.92 -27.53
CA LEU A 523 -49.14 -9.49 -27.67
C LEU A 523 -48.46 -9.57 -29.07
N LEU A 524 -47.13 -9.66 -29.17
CA LEU A 524 -46.25 -10.40 -30.11
C LEU A 524 -44.76 -9.99 -29.70
N GLY A 525 -43.59 -10.15 -30.38
CA GLY A 525 -42.25 -9.81 -29.76
C GLY A 525 -40.99 -9.44 -30.62
N GLY A 526 -39.91 -8.88 -30.00
CA GLY A 526 -38.76 -8.18 -30.66
C GLY A 526 -37.42 -7.94 -29.86
N ASP A 527 -36.36 -7.35 -30.48
CA ASP A 527 -34.90 -7.34 -30.11
C ASP A 527 -34.58 -6.52 -28.88
N GLY A 528 -33.46 -6.89 -28.24
CA GLY A 528 -33.17 -6.55 -26.84
C GLY A 528 -34.14 -7.21 -25.85
N GLY A 529 -35.13 -7.96 -26.35
CA GLY A 529 -36.22 -8.54 -25.59
C GLY A 529 -37.33 -7.56 -25.25
N THR A 530 -38.34 -7.48 -26.12
CA THR A 530 -39.27 -6.36 -26.15
C THR A 530 -40.72 -6.78 -26.66
N LEU A 531 -41.85 -6.32 -26.03
CA LEU A 531 -43.34 -6.57 -26.27
C LEU A 531 -44.18 -5.33 -26.76
N THR A 532 -45.08 -5.30 -27.76
CA THR A 532 -45.88 -4.14 -28.26
C THR A 532 -47.33 -3.91 -27.78
N LEU A 533 -48.33 -3.43 -28.59
CA LEU A 533 -49.84 -3.60 -28.75
C LEU A 533 -50.03 -3.76 -30.26
N ALA A 534 -50.97 -4.58 -30.73
CA ALA A 534 -51.05 -4.80 -32.18
C ALA A 534 -52.42 -5.23 -32.88
N GLY A 535 -53.40 -5.97 -32.30
CA GLY A 535 -54.84 -6.01 -32.72
C GLY A 535 -55.86 -6.72 -31.76
N ARG A 536 -56.71 -6.09 -30.91
CA ARG A 536 -57.44 -6.79 -29.79
C ARG A 536 -58.64 -7.62 -30.25
N TYR A 537 -58.82 -8.80 -29.65
CA TYR A 537 -60.00 -9.65 -29.82
C TYR A 537 -60.93 -9.54 -28.62
N ASP A 538 -62.19 -9.21 -28.87
CA ASP A 538 -63.22 -9.32 -27.85
C ASP A 538 -63.56 -10.80 -27.66
N ALA A 539 -63.55 -11.24 -26.40
CA ALA A 539 -63.62 -12.64 -26.01
C ALA A 539 -65.08 -13.07 -25.74
N GLY A 540 -65.27 -14.17 -25.02
CA GLY A 540 -66.45 -14.30 -24.17
C GLY A 540 -66.26 -13.51 -22.87
N SER A 541 -67.31 -13.45 -22.04
CA SER A 541 -67.19 -12.70 -20.79
C SER A 541 -66.28 -13.42 -19.79
N LYS A 542 -65.40 -12.66 -19.13
CA LYS A 542 -64.30 -13.15 -18.30
C LYS A 542 -63.48 -14.27 -18.97
N PRO A 543 -62.65 -14.00 -19.98
CA PRO A 543 -61.62 -14.96 -20.39
C PRO A 543 -60.71 -15.23 -19.17
N ALA A 544 -60.44 -16.49 -18.86
CA ALA A 544 -59.72 -16.88 -17.64
C ALA A 544 -58.63 -17.94 -17.85
N CYS A 545 -58.75 -18.76 -18.89
CA CYS A 545 -57.74 -19.72 -19.31
C CYS A 545 -57.72 -19.79 -20.84
N LEU A 546 -56.62 -20.23 -21.43
CA LEU A 546 -56.50 -20.38 -22.88
C LEU A 546 -55.79 -21.72 -23.19
N THR A 547 -55.91 -22.26 -24.41
CA THR A 547 -54.91 -23.16 -24.98
C THR A 547 -54.55 -22.84 -26.44
N ALA A 548 -53.45 -23.40 -26.94
CA ALA A 548 -52.86 -23.09 -28.24
C ALA A 548 -52.58 -24.36 -29.03
N GLY A 549 -52.79 -24.30 -30.35
CA GLY A 549 -52.38 -25.35 -31.26
C GLY A 549 -53.06 -25.21 -32.62
N ASP A 550 -52.57 -25.90 -33.63
CA ASP A 550 -53.19 -25.95 -34.95
C ASP A 550 -54.46 -26.83 -34.91
N PHE A 551 -55.64 -26.19 -34.89
CA PHE A 551 -56.94 -26.88 -34.82
C PHE A 551 -57.62 -27.00 -36.20
N ASP A 552 -57.07 -26.37 -37.25
CA ASP A 552 -57.65 -26.34 -38.61
C ASP A 552 -56.79 -26.89 -39.75
N ARG A 553 -55.53 -27.22 -39.46
CA ARG A 553 -54.54 -27.85 -40.34
C ARG A 553 -54.10 -27.01 -41.53
N ASP A 554 -54.20 -25.68 -41.49
CA ASP A 554 -53.40 -24.80 -42.35
C ASP A 554 -51.92 -24.66 -41.87
N GLY A 555 -51.58 -25.39 -40.81
CA GLY A 555 -50.26 -25.43 -40.19
C GLY A 555 -50.01 -24.25 -39.27
N ILE A 556 -50.98 -23.34 -39.13
CA ILE A 556 -50.88 -22.17 -38.28
C ILE A 556 -51.53 -22.53 -36.96
N SER A 557 -50.90 -22.17 -35.85
CA SER A 557 -51.54 -22.39 -34.56
C SER A 557 -52.75 -21.45 -34.43
N ASP A 558 -53.84 -21.95 -33.87
CA ASP A 558 -55.00 -21.19 -33.44
C ASP A 558 -54.93 -20.96 -31.93
N LEU A 559 -55.78 -20.05 -31.43
CA LEU A 559 -56.00 -19.84 -30.00
C LEU A 559 -57.40 -20.32 -29.60
N VAL A 560 -57.47 -21.05 -28.50
CA VAL A 560 -58.71 -21.42 -27.82
C VAL A 560 -58.80 -20.65 -26.49
N VAL A 561 -59.89 -19.93 -26.28
CA VAL A 561 -60.08 -19.02 -25.13
C VAL A 561 -61.21 -19.54 -24.26
N GLY A 562 -60.90 -20.00 -23.06
CA GLY A 562 -61.87 -20.42 -22.05
C GLY A 562 -62.48 -19.20 -21.35
N ASN A 563 -63.74 -18.91 -21.69
CA ASN A 563 -64.46 -17.76 -21.15
C ASN A 563 -65.33 -18.17 -19.96
N TYR A 564 -64.83 -17.87 -18.77
CA TYR A 564 -65.41 -18.28 -17.49
C TYR A 564 -66.86 -17.84 -17.33
N ALA A 565 -67.22 -16.61 -17.71
CA ALA A 565 -68.58 -16.08 -17.44
C ALA A 565 -69.59 -16.27 -18.59
N SER A 566 -69.15 -16.56 -19.82
CA SER A 566 -70.04 -16.93 -20.93
C SER A 566 -70.18 -18.43 -21.17
N ALA A 567 -69.39 -19.29 -20.49
CA ALA A 567 -69.44 -20.75 -20.60
C ALA A 567 -69.24 -21.27 -22.04
N ASP A 568 -68.33 -20.62 -22.76
CA ASP A 568 -67.89 -21.01 -24.09
C ASP A 568 -66.36 -21.03 -24.19
N VAL A 569 -65.84 -21.88 -25.09
CA VAL A 569 -64.48 -21.79 -25.62
C VAL A 569 -64.55 -21.16 -27.01
N GLY A 570 -63.94 -19.98 -27.16
CA GLY A 570 -63.81 -19.31 -28.45
C GLY A 570 -62.54 -19.75 -29.16
N VAL A 571 -62.65 -20.14 -30.44
CA VAL A 571 -61.52 -20.48 -31.31
C VAL A 571 -61.22 -19.29 -32.21
N TYR A 572 -59.96 -18.91 -32.27
CA TYR A 572 -59.45 -17.73 -32.95
C TYR A 572 -58.38 -18.19 -33.95
N ARG A 573 -58.72 -18.14 -35.25
CA ARG A 573 -57.87 -18.59 -36.35
C ARG A 573 -56.64 -17.72 -36.45
N GLY A 574 -55.47 -18.36 -36.39
CA GLY A 574 -54.21 -17.73 -36.72
C GLY A 574 -54.10 -17.33 -38.19
N LEU A 575 -54.16 -16.04 -38.55
CA LEU A 575 -54.45 -15.63 -39.94
C LEU A 575 -53.29 -15.69 -40.95
N GLY A 576 -52.14 -16.26 -40.61
CA GLY A 576 -50.94 -16.00 -41.42
C GLY A 576 -50.20 -14.72 -40.99
N ASP A 577 -50.67 -14.00 -39.95
CA ASP A 577 -50.31 -12.58 -39.85
C ASP A 577 -50.33 -11.90 -38.45
N GLY A 578 -50.30 -12.61 -37.33
CA GLY A 578 -50.35 -11.97 -36.00
C GLY A 578 -51.69 -11.29 -35.69
N THR A 579 -52.69 -11.33 -36.58
CA THR A 579 -54.11 -11.08 -36.24
C THR A 579 -54.95 -12.34 -36.27
N PHE A 580 -55.92 -12.39 -35.35
CA PHE A 580 -56.82 -13.51 -35.19
C PHE A 580 -58.15 -13.13 -35.82
N THR A 581 -58.80 -14.08 -36.47
CA THR A 581 -60.25 -14.00 -36.69
C THR A 581 -60.93 -15.01 -35.78
N GLU A 582 -61.92 -14.59 -35.01
CA GLU A 582 -62.79 -15.54 -34.30
C GLU A 582 -63.42 -16.49 -35.33
N LEU A 583 -63.00 -17.75 -35.29
CA LEU A 583 -63.33 -18.78 -36.28
C LEU A 583 -64.60 -19.53 -35.87
N ALA A 584 -64.74 -19.81 -34.58
CA ALA A 584 -65.90 -20.46 -33.99
C ALA A 584 -66.00 -20.18 -32.49
N ARG A 585 -67.16 -20.46 -31.89
CA ARG A 585 -67.27 -20.70 -30.45
C ARG A 585 -67.97 -22.03 -30.21
N ALA A 586 -67.49 -22.80 -29.25
CA ALA A 586 -68.12 -24.03 -28.77
C ALA A 586 -68.57 -23.82 -27.32
N SER A 587 -69.85 -24.08 -27.04
CA SER A 587 -70.38 -24.03 -25.67
C SER A 587 -69.92 -25.24 -24.87
N VAL A 588 -69.58 -25.01 -23.60
CA VAL A 588 -69.21 -26.05 -22.61
C VAL A 588 -70.25 -26.16 -21.51
N THR A 589 -70.17 -27.21 -20.70
CA THR A 589 -71.15 -27.55 -19.65
C THR A 589 -70.96 -26.79 -18.33
N GLY A 590 -69.91 -25.96 -18.20
CA GLY A 590 -69.58 -25.19 -17.00
C GLY A 590 -68.69 -23.98 -17.29
N PHE A 591 -67.93 -23.52 -16.29
CA PHE A 591 -67.06 -22.33 -16.41
C PHE A 591 -65.59 -22.72 -16.62
N PRO A 592 -64.97 -22.46 -17.80
CA PRO A 592 -63.57 -22.79 -18.05
C PRO A 592 -62.61 -22.17 -17.04
N SER A 593 -61.79 -23.00 -16.39
CA SER A 593 -60.71 -22.57 -15.49
C SER A 593 -59.34 -23.12 -15.87
N THR A 594 -59.25 -24.12 -16.75
CA THR A 594 -57.99 -24.64 -17.32
C THR A 594 -58.27 -25.38 -18.63
N LEU A 595 -57.28 -25.48 -19.52
CA LEU A 595 -57.40 -26.04 -20.87
C LEU A 595 -56.13 -26.82 -21.24
N VAL A 596 -56.29 -28.00 -21.84
CA VAL A 596 -55.19 -28.80 -22.41
C VAL A 596 -55.56 -29.27 -23.81
N ALA A 597 -54.84 -28.79 -24.82
CA ALA A 597 -54.86 -29.34 -26.17
C ALA A 597 -54.03 -30.62 -26.27
N GLY A 598 -54.39 -31.52 -27.18
CA GLY A 598 -53.59 -32.71 -27.49
C GLY A 598 -54.20 -33.57 -28.59
N ASP A 599 -53.44 -34.51 -29.15
CA ASP A 599 -53.97 -35.54 -30.04
C ASP A 599 -54.36 -36.78 -29.20
N TRP A 600 -55.54 -36.72 -28.59
CA TRP A 600 -56.02 -37.75 -27.65
C TRP A 600 -56.55 -39.01 -28.35
N ASN A 601 -56.75 -38.95 -29.68
CA ASN A 601 -57.30 -40.03 -30.50
C ASN A 601 -56.28 -40.63 -31.51
N ARG A 602 -55.14 -39.95 -31.72
CA ARG A 602 -54.03 -40.28 -32.64
C ARG A 602 -54.38 -40.17 -34.14
N ASP A 603 -55.32 -39.32 -34.53
CA ASP A 603 -55.62 -38.99 -35.94
C ASP A 603 -54.88 -37.72 -36.45
N GLY A 604 -54.09 -37.08 -35.59
CA GLY A 604 -53.29 -35.90 -35.87
C GLY A 604 -54.09 -34.58 -35.91
N ILE A 605 -55.33 -34.57 -35.42
CA ILE A 605 -56.09 -33.36 -35.14
C ILE A 605 -55.95 -33.07 -33.63
N LEU A 606 -55.83 -31.81 -33.25
CA LEU A 606 -55.90 -31.45 -31.84
C LEU A 606 -57.35 -31.49 -31.33
N ASP A 607 -57.56 -32.32 -30.30
CA ASP A 607 -58.72 -32.29 -29.44
C ASP A 607 -58.41 -31.47 -28.18
N LEU A 608 -59.44 -31.19 -27.38
CA LEU A 608 -59.35 -30.27 -26.25
C LEU A 608 -60.00 -30.85 -24.99
N ALA A 609 -59.24 -30.92 -23.89
CA ALA A 609 -59.77 -31.13 -22.54
C ALA A 609 -59.93 -29.79 -21.80
N VAL A 610 -61.10 -29.52 -21.26
CA VAL A 610 -61.50 -28.26 -20.60
C VAL A 610 -61.82 -28.53 -19.14
N GLY A 611 -60.99 -28.07 -18.21
CA GLY A 611 -61.29 -28.08 -16.79
C GLY A 611 -62.32 -27.00 -16.42
N LEU A 612 -63.40 -27.40 -15.74
CA LEU A 612 -64.57 -26.57 -15.45
C LEU A 612 -64.77 -26.36 -13.95
N GLN A 613 -64.78 -25.10 -13.50
CA GLN A 613 -65.30 -24.75 -12.19
C GLN A 613 -66.84 -24.79 -12.17
N GLY A 614 -67.39 -25.19 -11.03
CA GLY A 614 -68.84 -25.23 -10.77
C GLY A 614 -69.63 -26.33 -11.49
N ALA A 615 -69.03 -27.07 -12.41
CA ALA A 615 -69.68 -28.18 -13.12
C ALA A 615 -69.82 -29.44 -12.24
N THR A 616 -70.78 -30.31 -12.57
CA THR A 616 -70.94 -31.64 -11.94
C THR A 616 -70.07 -32.72 -12.58
N GLN A 617 -69.60 -32.48 -13.79
CA GLN A 617 -68.57 -33.25 -14.49
C GLN A 617 -67.51 -32.21 -14.89
N PRO A 618 -66.37 -32.12 -14.17
CA PRO A 618 -65.51 -30.95 -14.23
C PRO A 618 -64.44 -31.00 -15.34
N VAL A 619 -64.54 -31.93 -16.28
CA VAL A 619 -63.76 -31.92 -17.53
C VAL A 619 -64.70 -32.10 -18.72
N ASP A 620 -64.77 -31.13 -19.63
CA ASP A 620 -65.40 -31.29 -20.94
C ASP A 620 -64.34 -31.68 -21.98
N PHE A 621 -64.63 -32.67 -22.84
CA PHE A 621 -63.77 -33.05 -23.95
C PHE A 621 -64.40 -32.65 -25.30
N LEU A 622 -63.66 -31.94 -26.14
CA LEU A 622 -64.10 -31.46 -27.45
C LEU A 622 -63.17 -32.02 -28.54
N GLN A 623 -63.68 -32.97 -29.33
CA GLN A 623 -62.93 -33.54 -30.45
C GLN A 623 -62.85 -32.54 -31.61
N GLY A 624 -61.66 -32.31 -32.17
CA GLY A 624 -61.45 -31.44 -33.32
C GLY A 624 -61.99 -32.05 -34.63
N LYS A 625 -62.23 -31.20 -35.64
CA LYS A 625 -62.53 -31.65 -37.02
C LYS A 625 -61.42 -31.37 -38.03
N GLY A 626 -60.35 -30.67 -37.64
CA GLY A 626 -59.34 -30.20 -38.60
C GLY A 626 -59.90 -29.15 -39.55
N ASP A 627 -60.84 -28.33 -39.07
CA ASP A 627 -61.32 -27.09 -39.69
C ASP A 627 -61.46 -25.95 -38.65
N GLY A 628 -60.84 -26.12 -37.48
CA GLY A 628 -60.89 -25.19 -36.35
C GLY A 628 -62.24 -25.16 -35.63
N THR A 629 -63.14 -26.09 -35.95
CA THR A 629 -64.42 -26.26 -35.25
C THR A 629 -64.50 -27.63 -34.57
N PHE A 630 -64.93 -27.67 -33.31
CA PHE A 630 -65.08 -28.92 -32.56
C PHE A 630 -66.40 -29.66 -32.84
N LEU A 631 -66.44 -30.95 -32.57
CA LEU A 631 -67.68 -31.68 -32.29
C LEU A 631 -68.28 -31.19 -30.94
N ALA A 632 -69.52 -31.60 -30.64
CA ALA A 632 -70.16 -31.21 -29.39
C ALA A 632 -69.42 -31.81 -28.18
N ALA A 633 -69.26 -30.99 -27.12
CA ALA A 633 -68.52 -31.37 -25.92
C ALA A 633 -69.09 -32.63 -25.23
N VAL A 634 -68.19 -33.47 -24.72
CA VAL A 634 -68.47 -34.71 -23.99
C VAL A 634 -67.93 -34.57 -22.57
N ALA A 635 -68.82 -34.51 -21.58
CA ALA A 635 -68.46 -34.28 -20.19
C ALA A 635 -67.95 -35.54 -19.48
N TRP A 636 -66.89 -35.40 -18.69
CA TRP A 636 -66.20 -36.44 -17.92
C TRP A 636 -66.19 -36.14 -16.42
N ASP A 637 -66.40 -37.17 -15.61
CA ASP A 637 -66.26 -37.10 -14.16
C ASP A 637 -64.78 -37.27 -13.78
N ALA A 638 -64.19 -36.24 -13.19
CA ALA A 638 -62.75 -36.06 -13.07
C ALA A 638 -62.34 -35.39 -11.73
N GLY A 639 -63.15 -35.54 -10.68
CA GLY A 639 -62.88 -35.00 -9.34
C GLY A 639 -63.86 -33.91 -8.89
N THR A 640 -63.47 -33.07 -7.92
CA THR A 640 -64.34 -32.01 -7.39
C THR A 640 -63.58 -30.74 -7.05
N HIS A 641 -64.03 -29.59 -7.58
CA HIS A 641 -63.36 -28.28 -7.46
C HIS A 641 -61.88 -28.37 -7.87
N LEU A 642 -61.67 -28.49 -9.19
CA LEU A 642 -60.35 -28.51 -9.80
C LEU A 642 -59.70 -27.12 -9.70
N LEU A 643 -58.45 -27.07 -9.25
CA LEU A 643 -57.58 -25.89 -9.42
C LEU A 643 -56.53 -26.06 -10.53
N GLY A 644 -56.32 -27.28 -11.02
CA GLY A 644 -55.42 -27.56 -12.13
C GLY A 644 -55.65 -28.95 -12.72
N ILE A 645 -55.23 -29.12 -13.97
CA ILE A 645 -55.09 -30.41 -14.64
C ILE A 645 -53.71 -30.48 -15.31
N ALA A 646 -53.14 -31.68 -15.38
CA ALA A 646 -51.87 -31.96 -16.04
C ALA A 646 -52.03 -33.20 -16.92
N ALA A 647 -51.43 -33.22 -18.11
CA ALA A 647 -51.46 -34.37 -19.03
C ALA A 647 -50.05 -34.91 -19.28
N GLY A 648 -49.94 -36.23 -19.41
CA GLY A 648 -48.68 -36.98 -19.44
C GLY A 648 -48.95 -38.46 -19.73
N ASP A 649 -47.92 -39.25 -19.98
CA ASP A 649 -48.03 -40.68 -20.40
C ASP A 649 -47.54 -41.61 -19.28
N TRP A 650 -48.23 -41.55 -18.13
CA TRP A 650 -47.82 -42.26 -16.89
C TRP A 650 -47.96 -43.78 -16.98
N ASP A 651 -48.75 -44.32 -17.92
CA ASP A 651 -48.75 -45.76 -18.27
C ASP A 651 -47.89 -46.11 -19.51
N ARG A 652 -47.24 -45.12 -20.12
CA ARG A 652 -46.37 -45.21 -21.30
C ARG A 652 -47.00 -45.90 -22.52
N ASN A 653 -48.32 -45.78 -22.71
CA ASN A 653 -49.01 -46.33 -23.89
C ASN A 653 -48.93 -45.40 -25.12
N GLY A 654 -48.46 -44.16 -24.96
CA GLY A 654 -48.35 -43.15 -26.02
C GLY A 654 -49.66 -42.42 -26.33
N SER A 655 -50.66 -42.50 -25.43
CA SER A 655 -51.84 -41.63 -25.43
C SER A 655 -51.81 -40.85 -24.13
N PRO A 656 -52.05 -39.53 -24.15
CA PRO A 656 -52.06 -38.75 -22.92
C PRO A 656 -53.11 -39.26 -21.93
N ASP A 657 -52.67 -39.46 -20.69
CA ASP A 657 -53.49 -39.55 -19.49
C ASP A 657 -53.69 -38.12 -18.92
N LEU A 658 -54.57 -37.97 -17.92
CA LEU A 658 -54.85 -36.69 -17.26
C LEU A 658 -54.87 -36.83 -15.72
N VAL A 659 -54.12 -36.00 -15.00
CA VAL A 659 -54.20 -35.82 -13.53
C VAL A 659 -54.94 -34.52 -13.20
N THR A 660 -55.78 -34.51 -12.16
CA THR A 660 -56.53 -33.32 -11.71
C THR A 660 -56.31 -33.01 -10.22
N ALA A 661 -56.15 -31.73 -9.86
CA ALA A 661 -55.92 -31.26 -8.49
C ALA A 661 -57.25 -30.94 -7.77
N ASN A 662 -57.70 -31.78 -6.84
CA ASN A 662 -58.96 -31.59 -6.11
C ASN A 662 -58.76 -30.68 -4.87
N TYR A 663 -59.08 -29.39 -4.99
CA TYR A 663 -58.88 -28.40 -3.92
C TYR A 663 -59.78 -28.59 -2.70
N LEU A 664 -60.94 -29.25 -2.86
CA LEU A 664 -61.84 -29.57 -1.75
C LEU A 664 -61.72 -31.01 -1.24
N SER A 665 -60.62 -31.70 -1.60
CA SER A 665 -60.30 -33.08 -1.20
C SER A 665 -58.84 -33.21 -0.78
N THR A 666 -58.41 -34.42 -0.42
CA THR A 666 -57.01 -34.77 -0.09
C THR A 666 -56.41 -35.77 -1.09
N ASP A 667 -56.84 -35.66 -2.35
CA ASP A 667 -56.44 -36.51 -3.47
C ASP A 667 -56.34 -35.73 -4.79
N VAL A 668 -55.78 -36.41 -5.78
CA VAL A 668 -55.71 -35.98 -7.18
C VAL A 668 -56.30 -37.09 -8.07
N THR A 669 -57.06 -36.72 -9.10
CA THR A 669 -57.77 -37.70 -9.95
C THR A 669 -56.93 -38.04 -11.18
N PHE A 670 -56.50 -39.29 -11.35
CA PHE A 670 -55.85 -39.79 -12.56
C PHE A 670 -56.87 -40.45 -13.51
N LEU A 671 -56.85 -40.09 -14.78
CA LEU A 671 -57.70 -40.61 -15.86
C LEU A 671 -56.80 -41.07 -17.01
N ALA A 672 -56.65 -42.39 -17.19
CA ALA A 672 -55.80 -42.91 -18.25
C ALA A 672 -56.44 -42.76 -19.64
N GLY A 673 -55.66 -42.44 -20.68
CA GLY A 673 -56.17 -42.25 -22.05
C GLY A 673 -56.67 -43.57 -22.67
N ASP A 674 -57.82 -43.54 -23.37
CA ASP A 674 -58.29 -44.70 -24.14
C ASP A 674 -57.71 -44.78 -25.57
N GLY A 675 -57.11 -43.69 -26.05
CA GLY A 675 -56.50 -43.57 -27.37
C GLY A 675 -57.49 -43.50 -28.52
N GLN A 676 -58.75 -43.15 -28.26
CA GLN A 676 -59.82 -42.94 -29.23
C GLN A 676 -60.56 -41.60 -28.98
N GLY A 677 -59.94 -40.65 -28.26
CA GLY A 677 -60.57 -39.38 -27.88
C GLY A 677 -61.41 -39.48 -26.60
N GLY A 678 -61.05 -40.37 -25.68
CA GLY A 678 -61.72 -40.53 -24.39
C GLY A 678 -60.80 -41.02 -23.28
N PHE A 679 -61.40 -41.17 -22.10
CA PHE A 679 -60.71 -41.60 -20.88
C PHE A 679 -61.22 -42.96 -20.38
N ARG A 680 -60.31 -43.73 -19.80
CA ARG A 680 -60.62 -44.87 -18.93
C ARG A 680 -61.18 -44.34 -17.60
N ALA A 681 -61.77 -45.22 -16.80
CA ALA A 681 -62.42 -44.82 -15.54
C ALA A 681 -61.44 -44.12 -14.56
N PRO A 682 -61.85 -43.01 -13.91
CA PRO A 682 -60.99 -42.22 -13.02
C PRO A 682 -60.52 -42.99 -11.77
N LYS A 683 -59.32 -42.64 -11.31
CA LYS A 683 -58.60 -43.25 -10.18
C LYS A 683 -58.12 -42.15 -9.22
N GLN A 684 -58.63 -42.13 -8.00
CA GLN A 684 -58.18 -41.17 -6.98
C GLN A 684 -56.86 -41.60 -6.34
N LEU A 685 -55.90 -40.67 -6.24
CA LEU A 685 -54.58 -40.85 -5.64
C LEU A 685 -54.44 -39.95 -4.41
N GLN A 686 -54.24 -40.51 -3.22
CA GLN A 686 -54.21 -39.72 -1.99
C GLN A 686 -52.91 -38.91 -1.86
N SER A 687 -53.03 -37.58 -1.91
CA SER A 687 -51.95 -36.61 -1.71
C SER A 687 -51.77 -36.22 -0.23
N GLY A 688 -52.83 -36.25 0.58
CA GLY A 688 -52.74 -36.10 2.04
C GLY A 688 -52.96 -34.68 2.60
N GLY A 689 -53.22 -33.69 1.76
CA GLY A 689 -53.71 -32.36 2.11
C GLY A 689 -54.39 -31.70 0.90
N THR A 690 -54.88 -30.45 1.02
CA THR A 690 -55.61 -29.86 -0.13
C THR A 690 -54.62 -29.48 -1.22
N SER A 691 -54.86 -30.00 -2.42
CA SER A 691 -53.86 -30.11 -3.48
C SER A 691 -53.89 -28.89 -4.39
N HIS A 692 -52.76 -28.19 -4.49
CA HIS A 692 -52.63 -26.95 -5.27
C HIS A 692 -51.86 -27.15 -6.57
N GLY A 693 -50.55 -27.40 -6.47
CA GLY A 693 -49.66 -27.67 -7.59
C GLY A 693 -49.37 -29.16 -7.71
N ILE A 694 -49.18 -29.62 -8.95
CA ILE A 694 -48.80 -30.98 -9.31
C ILE A 694 -47.61 -30.89 -10.27
N ALA A 695 -46.57 -31.69 -10.01
CA ALA A 695 -45.38 -31.83 -10.85
C ALA A 695 -45.10 -33.31 -11.13
N GLU A 696 -44.49 -33.59 -12.29
CA GLU A 696 -44.07 -34.90 -12.75
C GLU A 696 -42.53 -34.94 -12.87
N GLY A 697 -41.92 -36.10 -12.64
CA GLY A 697 -40.45 -36.26 -12.65
C GLY A 697 -40.02 -37.58 -12.02
N ASP A 698 -38.72 -37.86 -12.01
CA ASP A 698 -38.16 -39.12 -11.48
C ASP A 698 -37.20 -38.81 -10.31
N TRP A 699 -37.75 -38.70 -9.11
CA TRP A 699 -37.00 -38.37 -7.89
C TRP A 699 -36.26 -39.59 -7.32
N ASN A 700 -36.65 -40.80 -7.71
CA ASN A 700 -36.07 -42.04 -7.22
C ASN A 700 -34.96 -42.61 -8.13
N ARG A 701 -34.94 -42.22 -9.42
CA ARG A 701 -34.08 -42.67 -10.53
C ARG A 701 -34.32 -44.11 -11.02
N ASP A 702 -35.56 -44.60 -11.01
CA ASP A 702 -35.96 -45.84 -11.69
C ASP A 702 -36.54 -45.62 -13.11
N GLY A 703 -36.69 -44.35 -13.51
CA GLY A 703 -37.19 -43.90 -14.80
C GLY A 703 -38.70 -43.73 -14.87
N ALA A 704 -39.48 -44.28 -13.93
CA ALA A 704 -40.93 -44.07 -13.90
C ALA A 704 -41.26 -42.61 -13.55
N PRO A 705 -42.32 -42.01 -14.13
CA PRO A 705 -42.73 -40.68 -13.73
C PRO A 705 -43.46 -40.75 -12.39
N ASP A 706 -42.79 -40.29 -11.34
CA ASP A 706 -43.38 -39.98 -10.05
C ASP A 706 -44.26 -38.71 -10.15
N LEU A 707 -45.04 -38.46 -9.09
CA LEU A 707 -45.89 -37.28 -8.95
C LEU A 707 -45.58 -36.55 -7.64
N VAL A 708 -45.28 -35.25 -7.67
CA VAL A 708 -45.18 -34.42 -6.46
C VAL A 708 -46.32 -33.41 -6.39
N VAL A 709 -47.00 -33.37 -5.24
CA VAL A 709 -48.16 -32.50 -4.99
C VAL A 709 -47.88 -31.54 -3.84
N THR A 710 -48.26 -30.26 -3.97
CA THR A 710 -48.21 -29.29 -2.85
C THR A 710 -49.49 -29.30 -2.03
N ASN A 711 -49.33 -29.24 -0.71
CA ASN A 711 -50.44 -29.26 0.25
C ASN A 711 -50.42 -27.99 1.10
N ASP A 712 -51.55 -27.29 1.13
CA ASP A 712 -51.88 -26.12 1.97
C ASP A 712 -51.33 -26.16 3.41
N VAL A 713 -51.37 -27.34 4.05
CA VAL A 713 -50.91 -27.64 5.41
C VAL A 713 -49.39 -27.53 5.64
N GLY A 714 -48.62 -27.04 4.66
CA GLY A 714 -47.17 -26.79 4.84
C GLY A 714 -46.27 -27.95 4.42
N THR A 715 -46.74 -28.80 3.51
CA THR A 715 -46.04 -30.04 3.11
C THR A 715 -46.09 -30.31 1.61
N LEU A 716 -45.11 -31.04 1.12
CA LEU A 716 -45.10 -31.71 -0.19
C LEU A 716 -45.39 -33.19 -0.03
N SER A 717 -45.93 -33.79 -1.10
CA SER A 717 -46.26 -35.21 -1.19
C SER A 717 -45.68 -35.82 -2.45
N LEU A 718 -44.64 -36.65 -2.32
CA LEU A 718 -44.02 -37.41 -3.41
C LEU A 718 -44.68 -38.80 -3.50
N LEU A 719 -45.42 -39.08 -4.58
CA LEU A 719 -46.03 -40.37 -4.91
C LEU A 719 -45.20 -41.01 -6.03
N LEU A 720 -44.39 -42.02 -5.69
CA LEU A 720 -43.49 -42.63 -6.68
C LEU A 720 -44.25 -43.42 -7.75
N GLY A 721 -43.85 -43.34 -9.02
CA GLY A 721 -44.51 -44.02 -10.13
C GLY A 721 -44.25 -45.53 -10.18
N ASP A 722 -44.93 -46.25 -11.07
CA ASP A 722 -44.54 -47.59 -11.53
C ASP A 722 -44.40 -47.72 -13.06
N GLY A 723 -44.63 -46.63 -13.81
CA GLY A 723 -44.55 -46.58 -15.27
C GLY A 723 -45.66 -47.37 -16.00
N ALA A 724 -46.71 -47.78 -15.29
CA ALA A 724 -47.91 -48.45 -15.81
C ALA A 724 -49.21 -47.78 -15.28
N GLY A 725 -49.15 -46.47 -15.01
CA GLY A 725 -50.26 -45.68 -14.44
C GLY A 725 -50.53 -45.97 -12.96
N GLY A 726 -49.64 -46.69 -12.28
CA GLY A 726 -49.63 -46.90 -10.83
C GLY A 726 -48.73 -45.91 -10.09
N PHE A 727 -49.07 -45.68 -8.83
CA PHE A 727 -48.36 -44.78 -7.93
C PHE A 727 -48.31 -45.37 -6.52
N GLN A 728 -47.19 -45.16 -5.84
CA GLN A 728 -46.96 -45.51 -4.45
C GLN A 728 -47.61 -44.48 -3.49
N PRO A 729 -47.86 -44.81 -2.22
CA PRO A 729 -48.39 -43.87 -1.24
C PRO A 729 -47.49 -42.64 -1.02
N ALA A 730 -48.10 -41.46 -0.88
CA ALA A 730 -47.40 -40.19 -0.72
C ALA A 730 -46.40 -40.15 0.44
N LYS A 731 -45.15 -39.77 0.14
CA LYS A 731 -44.08 -39.44 1.09
C LYS A 731 -44.15 -37.94 1.42
N LEU A 732 -44.59 -37.63 2.64
CA LEU A 732 -44.81 -36.26 3.12
C LEU A 732 -43.51 -35.59 3.61
N THR A 733 -43.23 -34.39 3.12
CA THR A 733 -42.07 -33.56 3.50
C THR A 733 -42.52 -32.17 3.94
N SER A 734 -42.04 -31.66 5.09
CA SER A 734 -42.42 -30.31 5.56
C SER A 734 -41.54 -29.22 4.94
N VAL A 735 -42.18 -28.15 4.47
CA VAL A 735 -41.55 -27.12 3.62
C VAL A 735 -41.75 -25.69 4.10
N GLY A 736 -42.77 -25.41 4.91
CA GLY A 736 -42.98 -24.11 5.55
C GLY A 736 -44.44 -23.70 5.64
N GLY A 737 -44.71 -22.39 5.61
CA GLY A 737 -46.06 -21.83 5.71
C GLY A 737 -46.71 -21.60 4.35
N PHE A 738 -47.77 -22.34 4.06
CA PHE A 738 -48.66 -22.17 2.88
C PHE A 738 -47.92 -22.25 1.52
N PRO A 739 -47.51 -23.46 1.11
CA PRO A 739 -46.82 -23.71 -0.16
C PRO A 739 -47.82 -23.75 -1.33
N SER A 740 -47.71 -22.78 -2.22
CA SER A 740 -48.65 -22.56 -3.34
C SER A 740 -48.28 -23.28 -4.63
N GLY A 741 -47.01 -23.63 -4.80
CA GLY A 741 -46.44 -24.25 -6.00
C GLY A 741 -45.12 -24.95 -5.68
N ILE A 742 -44.54 -25.61 -6.67
CA ILE A 742 -43.35 -26.47 -6.53
C ILE A 742 -42.48 -26.34 -7.78
N CYS A 743 -41.16 -26.31 -7.59
CA CYS A 743 -40.17 -26.53 -8.64
C CYS A 743 -39.25 -27.72 -8.31
N SER A 744 -38.48 -28.20 -9.29
CA SER A 744 -37.43 -29.19 -9.07
C SER A 744 -36.22 -28.95 -9.99
N GLY A 745 -35.03 -29.36 -9.56
CA GLY A 745 -33.73 -29.09 -10.21
C GLY A 745 -32.58 -29.67 -9.38
N ASP A 746 -31.31 -29.35 -9.69
CA ASP A 746 -30.14 -29.70 -8.87
C ASP A 746 -29.32 -28.43 -8.60
N TRP A 747 -29.27 -28.00 -7.33
CA TRP A 747 -28.57 -26.77 -6.95
C TRP A 747 -27.20 -27.00 -6.30
N ASN A 748 -26.83 -28.23 -5.97
CA ASN A 748 -25.56 -28.53 -5.30
C ASN A 748 -24.52 -29.26 -6.18
N ARG A 749 -24.96 -29.77 -7.34
CA ARG A 749 -24.25 -30.64 -8.28
C ARG A 749 -23.96 -32.04 -7.72
N ASP A 750 -24.99 -32.74 -7.24
CA ASP A 750 -24.97 -34.19 -6.90
C ASP A 750 -25.87 -35.07 -7.81
N GLY A 751 -26.62 -34.43 -8.70
CA GLY A 751 -27.43 -35.02 -9.76
C GLY A 751 -28.81 -35.52 -9.34
N ARG A 752 -29.22 -35.34 -8.08
CA ARG A 752 -30.59 -35.69 -7.64
C ARG A 752 -31.56 -34.53 -7.91
N PRO A 753 -32.83 -34.80 -8.25
CA PRO A 753 -33.85 -33.77 -8.27
C PRO A 753 -34.15 -33.27 -6.84
N ASP A 754 -33.52 -32.16 -6.49
CA ASP A 754 -33.93 -31.27 -5.42
C ASP A 754 -35.30 -30.65 -5.74
N VAL A 755 -35.89 -30.00 -4.74
CA VAL A 755 -37.13 -29.23 -4.83
C VAL A 755 -36.98 -27.92 -4.05
N ALA A 756 -37.39 -26.79 -4.65
CA ALA A 756 -37.60 -25.55 -3.91
C ALA A 756 -39.09 -25.23 -3.80
N VAL A 757 -39.47 -24.62 -2.67
CA VAL A 757 -40.86 -24.29 -2.36
C VAL A 757 -40.99 -22.84 -1.92
N PRO A 758 -41.79 -22.02 -2.62
CA PRO A 758 -42.18 -20.70 -2.14
C PRO A 758 -43.22 -20.82 -1.02
N ASN A 759 -42.94 -20.19 0.12
CA ASN A 759 -43.80 -20.22 1.29
C ASN A 759 -44.39 -18.82 1.57
N PHE A 760 -45.67 -18.62 1.24
CA PHE A 760 -46.34 -17.33 1.44
C PHE A 760 -46.41 -16.91 2.92
N GLY A 761 -46.41 -17.87 3.85
CA GLY A 761 -46.59 -17.60 5.28
C GLY A 761 -45.36 -17.08 6.03
N ASN A 762 -44.16 -17.11 5.43
CA ASN A 762 -42.91 -16.71 6.13
C ASN A 762 -41.90 -15.92 5.26
N ASN A 763 -42.30 -15.47 4.07
CA ASN A 763 -41.52 -14.59 3.18
C ASN A 763 -40.13 -15.13 2.81
N ALA A 764 -40.02 -16.43 2.56
CA ALA A 764 -38.79 -17.07 2.11
C ALA A 764 -39.06 -18.31 1.24
N VAL A 765 -38.08 -18.66 0.41
CA VAL A 765 -38.01 -19.95 -0.30
C VAL A 765 -37.35 -20.98 0.62
N ALA A 766 -37.93 -22.18 0.70
CA ALA A 766 -37.31 -23.33 1.35
C ALA A 766 -36.74 -24.26 0.27
N PHE A 767 -35.44 -24.55 0.35
CA PHE A 767 -34.75 -25.49 -0.54
C PHE A 767 -34.63 -26.86 0.12
N LEU A 768 -34.92 -27.93 -0.63
CA LEU A 768 -34.89 -29.32 -0.18
C LEU A 768 -34.13 -30.18 -1.18
N LEU A 769 -33.00 -30.75 -0.77
CA LEU A 769 -32.22 -31.60 -1.68
C LEU A 769 -32.87 -32.96 -1.89
N GLY A 770 -32.71 -33.54 -3.07
CA GLY A 770 -33.01 -34.95 -3.29
C GLY A 770 -32.04 -35.84 -2.50
N ASP A 771 -32.51 -36.94 -1.90
CA ASP A 771 -31.65 -37.84 -1.11
C ASP A 771 -31.66 -39.32 -1.55
N ASP A 772 -30.65 -40.06 -1.09
CA ASP A 772 -30.39 -41.46 -1.48
C ASP A 772 -31.53 -42.43 -1.10
N ASP A 773 -32.38 -42.05 -0.13
CA ASP A 773 -33.53 -42.82 0.35
C ASP A 773 -34.84 -42.43 -0.38
N ALA A 774 -34.73 -41.95 -1.64
CA ALA A 774 -35.82 -41.48 -2.51
C ALA A 774 -36.72 -40.43 -1.83
N GLY A 775 -36.11 -39.35 -1.31
CA GLY A 775 -36.78 -38.31 -0.53
C GLY A 775 -36.29 -36.90 -0.82
N LEU A 776 -36.87 -35.95 -0.08
CA LEU A 776 -36.60 -34.51 -0.17
C LEU A 776 -36.22 -33.98 1.21
N ARG A 777 -35.09 -33.27 1.31
CA ARG A 777 -34.45 -32.92 2.59
C ARG A 777 -34.05 -31.46 2.67
N SER A 778 -34.76 -30.68 3.49
CA SER A 778 -34.51 -29.24 3.64
C SER A 778 -33.06 -28.89 4.02
N VAL A 779 -32.51 -27.87 3.37
CA VAL A 779 -31.12 -27.39 3.52
C VAL A 779 -30.95 -25.89 3.77
N GLY A 780 -31.94 -25.06 3.44
CA GLY A 780 -31.79 -23.61 3.55
C GLY A 780 -33.07 -22.80 3.40
N VAL A 781 -33.04 -21.60 3.98
CA VAL A 781 -34.08 -20.58 3.93
C VAL A 781 -33.39 -19.23 3.78
N ALA A 782 -33.75 -18.44 2.76
CA ALA A 782 -33.09 -17.18 2.42
C ALA A 782 -33.98 -15.95 2.73
N PRO A 783 -33.61 -15.07 3.69
CA PRO A 783 -34.40 -13.89 4.04
C PRO A 783 -33.99 -12.64 3.21
N LEU A 784 -34.94 -12.02 2.49
CA LEU A 784 -34.66 -10.99 1.48
C LEU A 784 -35.06 -9.55 1.88
N GLY A 785 -36.11 -9.37 2.69
CA GLY A 785 -36.44 -8.09 3.36
C GLY A 785 -37.07 -6.96 2.54
N ALA A 786 -37.15 -7.05 1.19
CA ALA A 786 -37.81 -6.09 0.30
C ALA A 786 -38.24 -6.76 -1.02
N VAL A 787 -38.79 -6.00 -2.00
CA VAL A 787 -39.40 -6.51 -3.26
C VAL A 787 -38.80 -5.86 -4.53
N PRO A 788 -37.63 -6.32 -5.05
CA PRO A 788 -36.84 -5.61 -6.09
C PRO A 788 -37.13 -5.95 -7.57
N TYR A 789 -37.18 -5.00 -8.52
CA TYR A 789 -38.02 -5.03 -9.74
C TYR A 789 -37.36 -5.34 -11.10
N LEU A 790 -36.04 -5.30 -11.28
CA LEU A 790 -35.40 -5.43 -12.62
C LEU A 790 -33.91 -5.65 -12.46
N VAL A 791 -33.29 -6.51 -13.25
CA VAL A 791 -31.99 -7.08 -12.86
C VAL A 791 -31.12 -7.33 -14.13
N LEU A 792 -29.79 -7.48 -14.01
CA LEU A 792 -28.82 -7.71 -15.11
C LEU A 792 -27.70 -8.69 -14.71
N ASN A 793 -26.91 -9.11 -15.72
CA ASN A 793 -25.68 -9.88 -15.56
C ASN A 793 -24.58 -9.47 -16.55
N GLN A 794 -23.34 -9.49 -16.06
CA GLN A 794 -22.07 -9.42 -16.80
C GLN A 794 -20.93 -9.87 -15.86
N ASP A 795 -19.74 -10.14 -16.38
CA ASP A 795 -18.49 -10.15 -15.59
C ASP A 795 -18.11 -8.69 -15.29
N LEU A 796 -18.39 -8.21 -14.07
CA LEU A 796 -18.31 -6.78 -13.69
C LEU A 796 -17.06 -6.43 -12.87
N ASN A 797 -16.35 -7.45 -12.39
CA ASN A 797 -15.06 -7.33 -11.73
C ASN A 797 -13.90 -7.93 -12.57
N LEU A 798 -14.20 -8.41 -13.78
CA LEU A 798 -13.28 -9.05 -14.72
C LEU A 798 -12.55 -10.28 -14.14
N ASP A 799 -13.10 -10.93 -13.10
CA ASP A 799 -12.46 -12.05 -12.38
C ASP A 799 -12.63 -13.42 -13.06
N GLY A 800 -13.40 -13.48 -14.16
CA GLY A 800 -13.76 -14.74 -14.79
C GLY A 800 -14.84 -15.48 -14.02
N LYS A 801 -15.74 -14.71 -13.38
CA LYS A 801 -17.04 -15.16 -12.94
C LYS A 801 -18.07 -14.09 -13.25
N PRO A 802 -19.33 -14.50 -13.45
CA PRO A 802 -20.39 -13.57 -13.72
C PRO A 802 -21.01 -13.01 -12.44
N ASP A 803 -21.24 -11.71 -12.48
CA ASP A 803 -21.79 -10.91 -11.38
C ASP A 803 -23.23 -10.46 -11.65
N VAL A 804 -23.85 -9.98 -10.58
CA VAL A 804 -25.29 -10.03 -10.41
C VAL A 804 -25.80 -8.63 -10.06
N VAL A 805 -26.64 -7.98 -10.87
CA VAL A 805 -27.08 -6.58 -10.63
C VAL A 805 -28.60 -6.47 -10.48
N ALA A 806 -29.14 -6.26 -9.28
CA ALA A 806 -30.59 -6.25 -9.02
C ALA A 806 -31.15 -4.90 -8.55
N SER A 807 -31.91 -4.21 -9.40
CA SER A 807 -32.71 -3.01 -9.10
C SER A 807 -33.97 -3.31 -8.31
N GLY A 808 -34.49 -2.33 -7.56
CA GLY A 808 -35.59 -2.59 -6.63
C GLY A 808 -36.39 -1.42 -6.13
N ARG A 809 -37.70 -1.62 -6.05
CA ARG A 809 -38.63 -0.62 -5.49
C ARG A 809 -38.53 -0.62 -3.96
N PRO A 810 -38.40 0.56 -3.30
CA PRO A 810 -38.46 1.88 -3.93
C PRO A 810 -37.17 2.38 -4.61
N SER A 811 -35.97 1.97 -4.14
CA SER A 811 -34.73 2.73 -4.39
C SER A 811 -33.39 1.96 -4.50
N SER A 812 -33.32 0.63 -4.61
CA SER A 812 -32.00 -0.07 -4.52
C SER A 812 -31.63 -0.91 -5.74
N VAL A 813 -30.62 -0.46 -6.50
CA VAL A 813 -29.80 -1.33 -7.36
C VAL A 813 -28.74 -2.03 -6.50
N ARG A 814 -28.49 -3.32 -6.73
CA ARG A 814 -27.70 -4.18 -5.86
C ARG A 814 -26.76 -5.08 -6.65
N VAL A 815 -25.46 -4.83 -6.61
CA VAL A 815 -24.46 -5.71 -7.20
C VAL A 815 -24.08 -6.80 -6.19
N PHE A 816 -24.13 -8.08 -6.56
CA PHE A 816 -23.61 -9.20 -5.79
C PHE A 816 -22.47 -9.83 -6.60
N LEU A 817 -21.40 -10.22 -5.92
CA LEU A 817 -20.25 -10.87 -6.54
C LEU A 817 -20.27 -12.39 -6.25
N ASN A 818 -19.90 -13.20 -7.23
CA ASN A 818 -20.03 -14.67 -7.12
C ASN A 818 -18.87 -15.32 -6.32
N GLN A 819 -19.19 -15.91 -5.17
CA GLN A 819 -18.20 -16.44 -4.21
C GLN A 819 -18.27 -17.97 -4.02
N SER A 820 -19.01 -18.68 -4.87
CA SER A 820 -19.23 -20.13 -4.72
C SER A 820 -17.96 -20.97 -4.94
N GLN A 821 -17.94 -22.18 -4.40
CA GLN A 821 -16.85 -23.16 -4.55
C GLN A 821 -17.39 -24.55 -4.94
N PRO A 822 -16.68 -25.33 -5.78
CA PRO A 822 -17.13 -26.66 -6.20
C PRO A 822 -17.41 -27.65 -5.05
N PHE A 823 -18.39 -28.53 -5.28
CA PHE A 823 -18.77 -29.64 -4.38
C PHE A 823 -19.15 -29.21 -2.95
N ARG A 824 -19.59 -27.95 -2.78
CA ARG A 824 -19.88 -27.31 -1.50
C ARG A 824 -21.02 -26.31 -1.61
N LYS A 825 -21.42 -25.76 -0.47
CA LYS A 825 -22.50 -24.78 -0.31
C LYS A 825 -22.29 -23.54 -1.20
N ILE A 826 -23.34 -23.14 -1.92
CA ILE A 826 -23.48 -21.87 -2.65
C ILE A 826 -23.16 -20.66 -1.74
N ALA A 827 -22.45 -19.68 -2.28
CA ALA A 827 -22.12 -18.42 -1.60
C ALA A 827 -22.04 -17.22 -2.57
N PHE A 828 -22.56 -16.08 -2.12
CA PHE A 828 -22.46 -14.78 -2.77
C PHE A 828 -21.88 -13.75 -1.78
N SER A 829 -21.35 -12.65 -2.29
CA SER A 829 -20.94 -11.52 -1.46
C SER A 829 -22.12 -10.89 -0.70
N THR A 830 -21.82 -10.07 0.31
CA THR A 830 -22.77 -9.02 0.71
C THR A 830 -23.00 -8.08 -0.46
N PRO A 831 -24.25 -7.69 -0.80
CA PRO A 831 -24.51 -6.86 -1.96
C PRO A 831 -24.08 -5.41 -1.78
N LEU A 832 -23.38 -4.87 -2.79
CA LEU A 832 -23.10 -3.45 -2.97
C LEU A 832 -24.38 -2.75 -3.43
N VAL A 833 -24.84 -1.73 -2.71
CA VAL A 833 -26.05 -0.97 -3.07
C VAL A 833 -25.66 0.29 -3.85
N LEU A 834 -26.16 0.40 -5.09
CA LEU A 834 -26.07 1.60 -5.91
C LEU A 834 -27.37 2.43 -5.73
N ASP A 835 -27.22 3.66 -5.23
CA ASP A 835 -28.32 4.60 -4.97
C ASP A 835 -28.76 5.30 -6.28
N ALA A 836 -29.42 4.52 -7.15
CA ALA A 836 -30.00 4.99 -8.40
C ALA A 836 -31.27 5.85 -8.16
N GLY A 837 -31.70 6.56 -9.21
CA GLY A 837 -32.92 7.39 -9.16
C GLY A 837 -34.18 6.60 -8.79
N GLN A 838 -35.19 7.30 -8.26
CA GLN A 838 -36.45 6.67 -7.83
C GLN A 838 -37.17 6.00 -9.02
N ASN A 839 -37.64 4.76 -8.81
CA ASN A 839 -38.27 3.92 -9.83
C ASN A 839 -37.38 3.73 -11.08
N THR A 840 -36.33 2.92 -10.93
CA THR A 840 -35.53 2.34 -12.02
C THR A 840 -36.36 1.38 -12.88
N ASN A 841 -36.37 1.57 -14.21
CA ASN A 841 -37.16 0.74 -15.15
C ASN A 841 -36.40 0.26 -16.39
N GLY A 842 -35.18 0.78 -16.61
CA GLY A 842 -34.29 0.33 -17.67
C GLY A 842 -32.86 0.30 -17.17
N LEU A 843 -32.09 -0.66 -17.66
CA LEU A 843 -30.70 -0.87 -17.27
C LEU A 843 -29.97 -1.49 -18.46
N ALA A 844 -29.04 -0.75 -19.06
CA ALA A 844 -28.15 -1.22 -20.11
C ALA A 844 -26.70 -1.20 -19.59
N ALA A 845 -25.83 -2.02 -20.19
CA ALA A 845 -24.41 -2.07 -19.85
C ALA A 845 -23.54 -2.05 -21.10
N ALA A 846 -22.54 -1.17 -21.13
CA ALA A 846 -21.64 -0.96 -22.26
C ALA A 846 -20.37 -0.23 -21.81
N ASP A 847 -19.28 -0.38 -22.55
CA ASP A 847 -18.07 0.45 -22.41
C ASP A 847 -18.35 1.84 -23.04
N LEU A 848 -18.88 2.79 -22.25
CA LEU A 848 -19.43 4.06 -22.75
C LEU A 848 -18.35 5.14 -22.96
N ASP A 849 -17.19 5.00 -22.32
CA ASP A 849 -16.06 5.93 -22.48
C ASP A 849 -14.85 5.37 -23.23
N ARG A 850 -14.86 4.07 -23.53
CA ARG A 850 -13.83 3.33 -24.30
C ARG A 850 -12.54 3.05 -23.53
N ASP A 851 -12.59 2.91 -22.21
CA ASP A 851 -11.48 2.41 -21.40
C ASP A 851 -11.37 0.87 -21.37
N GLY A 852 -12.43 0.16 -21.77
CA GLY A 852 -12.51 -1.31 -21.83
C GLY A 852 -13.21 -1.98 -20.65
N ILE A 853 -13.84 -1.22 -19.76
CA ILE A 853 -14.61 -1.71 -18.60
C ILE A 853 -16.11 -1.50 -18.83
N PRO A 854 -17.01 -2.42 -18.40
CA PRO A 854 -18.46 -2.20 -18.53
C PRO A 854 -19.00 -1.11 -17.58
N ASP A 855 -19.61 -0.08 -18.16
CA ASP A 855 -20.41 0.93 -17.45
C ASP A 855 -21.91 0.52 -17.42
N LEU A 856 -22.70 1.15 -16.54
CA LEU A 856 -24.15 0.93 -16.44
C LEU A 856 -24.95 2.22 -16.72
N ALA A 857 -25.88 2.17 -17.67
CA ALA A 857 -26.85 3.23 -17.95
C ALA A 857 -28.23 2.87 -17.38
N ILE A 858 -28.73 3.63 -16.40
CA ILE A 858 -29.95 3.30 -15.64
C ILE A 858 -31.06 4.33 -15.87
N ALA A 859 -32.17 3.93 -16.48
CA ALA A 859 -33.33 4.77 -16.75
C ALA A 859 -34.29 4.84 -15.55
N CYS A 860 -34.60 6.06 -15.09
CA CYS A 860 -35.41 6.35 -13.91
C CYS A 860 -36.62 7.22 -14.30
N GLY A 861 -37.85 6.85 -13.91
CA GLY A 861 -39.00 7.72 -14.22
C GLY A 861 -40.44 7.23 -14.03
N GLN A 862 -40.74 5.94 -13.82
CA GLN A 862 -42.12 5.48 -13.64
C GLN A 862 -42.79 6.11 -12.40
N GLY A 863 -43.76 7.00 -12.64
CA GLY A 863 -44.55 7.67 -11.59
C GLY A 863 -43.99 8.99 -11.07
N SER A 864 -42.88 9.51 -11.63
CA SER A 864 -42.29 10.77 -11.15
C SER A 864 -43.18 12.00 -11.44
N VAL A 865 -43.42 12.80 -10.40
CA VAL A 865 -43.97 14.17 -10.54
C VAL A 865 -42.93 15.18 -11.03
N ASP A 866 -41.67 14.77 -11.06
CA ASP A 866 -40.51 15.51 -11.58
C ASP A 866 -40.01 14.87 -12.89
N GLY A 867 -38.88 15.34 -13.44
CA GLY A 867 -38.33 14.90 -14.74
C GLY A 867 -37.98 13.40 -14.84
N GLY A 868 -37.67 12.95 -16.06
CA GLY A 868 -37.02 11.66 -16.29
C GLY A 868 -35.49 11.82 -16.28
N SER A 869 -34.77 10.74 -16.00
CA SER A 869 -33.30 10.75 -16.09
C SER A 869 -32.73 9.41 -16.55
N VAL A 870 -31.56 9.46 -17.18
CA VAL A 870 -30.68 8.30 -17.35
C VAL A 870 -29.40 8.54 -16.54
N HIS A 871 -29.13 7.65 -15.61
CA HIS A 871 -28.00 7.71 -14.69
C HIS A 871 -26.88 6.82 -15.23
N ILE A 872 -25.74 7.41 -15.59
CA ILE A 872 -24.57 6.69 -16.09
C ILE A 872 -23.62 6.42 -14.93
N PHE A 873 -23.28 5.16 -14.69
CA PHE A 873 -22.32 4.71 -13.70
C PHE A 873 -21.11 4.10 -14.40
N ARG A 874 -19.97 4.77 -14.32
CA ARG A 874 -18.69 4.24 -14.83
C ARG A 874 -18.24 3.03 -14.00
N GLY A 875 -17.78 1.97 -14.65
CA GLY A 875 -17.19 0.81 -13.99
C GLY A 875 -15.76 1.08 -13.49
N HIS A 876 -15.27 0.29 -12.54
CA HIS A 876 -13.87 0.35 -12.08
C HIS A 876 -13.09 -0.97 -12.27
N GLY A 877 -13.72 -1.99 -12.85
CA GLY A 877 -13.09 -3.29 -13.14
C GLY A 877 -12.78 -4.11 -11.88
N ASP A 878 -13.38 -3.77 -10.74
CA ASP A 878 -13.27 -4.49 -9.46
C ASP A 878 -14.65 -4.82 -8.83
N GLY A 879 -15.73 -4.65 -9.60
CA GLY A 879 -17.11 -4.77 -9.14
C GLY A 879 -17.68 -3.50 -8.47
N THR A 880 -16.93 -2.40 -8.42
CA THR A 880 -17.42 -1.09 -7.95
C THR A 880 -17.71 -0.11 -9.10
N PHE A 881 -18.58 0.86 -8.81
CA PHE A 881 -19.22 1.72 -9.81
C PHE A 881 -19.36 3.19 -9.36
N GLU A 882 -19.01 4.13 -10.23
CA GLU A 882 -19.20 5.56 -9.99
C GLU A 882 -20.23 6.17 -10.95
N LEU A 883 -21.42 6.54 -10.44
CA LEU A 883 -22.32 7.52 -11.11
C LEU A 883 -21.53 8.75 -11.60
N THR A 884 -21.30 8.88 -12.91
CA THR A 884 -20.56 9.97 -13.55
C THR A 884 -21.47 11.12 -13.93
N THR A 885 -22.64 10.82 -14.48
CA THR A 885 -23.61 11.84 -14.92
C THR A 885 -25.06 11.35 -14.81
N ALA A 886 -26.00 12.28 -14.72
CA ALA A 886 -27.43 12.02 -14.73
C ALA A 886 -28.09 12.91 -15.79
N LEU A 887 -28.41 12.30 -16.94
CA LEU A 887 -28.85 12.98 -18.15
C LEU A 887 -30.34 13.31 -18.03
N PRO A 888 -30.72 14.61 -18.01
CA PRO A 888 -32.11 15.00 -17.89
C PRO A 888 -32.84 14.72 -19.21
N VAL A 889 -33.92 13.95 -19.14
CA VAL A 889 -34.78 13.65 -20.28
C VAL A 889 -36.24 13.99 -19.95
N PRO A 890 -37.10 14.21 -20.96
CA PRO A 890 -38.53 14.34 -20.76
C PRO A 890 -39.11 13.16 -19.97
N LYS A 891 -40.22 13.41 -19.26
CA LYS A 891 -40.72 12.52 -18.21
C LYS A 891 -40.92 11.07 -18.64
N GLY A 892 -40.60 10.17 -17.71
CA GLY A 892 -40.87 8.74 -17.80
C GLY A 892 -39.84 7.98 -18.63
N ALA A 893 -38.54 8.22 -18.41
CA ALA A 893 -37.49 7.38 -18.98
C ALA A 893 -37.79 5.89 -18.67
N TYR A 894 -38.04 5.11 -19.72
CA TYR A 894 -38.54 3.74 -19.59
C TYR A 894 -37.42 2.73 -19.78
N THR A 895 -36.77 2.78 -20.94
CA THR A 895 -35.52 2.06 -21.24
C THR A 895 -34.45 3.03 -21.73
N VAL A 896 -33.25 2.51 -22.02
CA VAL A 896 -32.16 3.20 -22.71
C VAL A 896 -31.48 2.22 -23.66
N ALA A 897 -31.28 2.61 -24.92
CA ALA A 897 -30.48 1.90 -25.89
C ALA A 897 -29.22 2.71 -26.27
N VAL A 898 -28.23 2.05 -26.87
CA VAL A 898 -26.87 2.58 -27.10
C VAL A 898 -26.47 2.36 -28.57
N THR A 899 -26.09 3.43 -29.29
CA THR A 899 -25.69 3.37 -30.73
C THR A 899 -24.95 4.64 -31.18
N ASP A 900 -24.22 4.62 -32.29
CA ASP A 900 -23.44 5.75 -32.85
C ASP A 900 -24.20 6.43 -34.04
N LEU A 901 -25.06 7.42 -33.75
CA LEU A 901 -25.97 8.08 -34.71
C LEU A 901 -25.28 9.14 -35.58
N ASP A 902 -24.20 9.77 -35.10
CA ASP A 902 -23.41 10.76 -35.86
C ASP A 902 -22.15 10.16 -36.53
N ARG A 903 -21.91 8.85 -36.32
CA ARG A 903 -20.79 8.07 -36.85
C ARG A 903 -19.41 8.60 -36.41
N ASN A 904 -19.35 9.35 -35.30
CA ASN A 904 -18.08 9.79 -34.72
C ASN A 904 -17.36 8.68 -33.94
N GLY A 905 -18.06 7.59 -33.65
CA GLY A 905 -17.57 6.44 -32.88
C GLY A 905 -18.02 6.44 -31.43
N ALA A 906 -18.41 7.57 -30.85
CA ALA A 906 -18.95 7.59 -29.50
C ALA A 906 -20.29 6.82 -29.42
N TRP A 907 -20.61 6.32 -28.24
CA TRP A 907 -21.90 5.70 -27.98
C TRP A 907 -22.92 6.76 -27.58
N ASP A 908 -23.91 7.02 -28.44
CA ASP A 908 -25.07 7.85 -28.13
C ASP A 908 -26.14 7.05 -27.39
N LEU A 909 -26.97 7.72 -26.60
CA LEU A 909 -28.12 7.11 -25.92
C LEU A 909 -29.43 7.50 -26.57
N VAL A 910 -30.30 6.50 -26.76
CA VAL A 910 -31.66 6.69 -27.26
C VAL A 910 -32.65 6.37 -26.15
N VAL A 911 -33.42 7.37 -25.74
CA VAL A 911 -34.21 7.35 -24.50
C VAL A 911 -35.69 7.70 -24.76
N PRO A 912 -36.60 6.71 -24.76
CA PRO A 912 -38.04 6.94 -24.86
C PRO A 912 -38.62 7.49 -23.54
N GLY A 913 -39.34 8.62 -23.63
CA GLY A 913 -40.02 9.29 -22.52
C GLY A 913 -41.50 8.91 -22.40
N TYR A 914 -41.80 7.82 -21.71
CA TYR A 914 -43.14 7.24 -21.52
C TYR A 914 -44.21 8.24 -21.08
N SER A 915 -43.92 9.13 -20.13
CA SER A 915 -44.94 10.08 -19.63
C SER A 915 -45.00 11.38 -20.44
N SER A 916 -44.10 11.58 -21.41
CA SER A 916 -43.94 12.83 -22.17
C SER A 916 -44.26 12.71 -23.66
N GLY A 917 -44.23 11.49 -24.21
CA GLY A 917 -44.53 11.25 -25.63
C GLY A 917 -43.40 11.57 -26.59
N THR A 918 -42.16 11.67 -26.07
CA THR A 918 -40.98 12.10 -26.83
C THR A 918 -39.91 11.02 -26.93
N LEU A 919 -39.19 11.05 -28.04
CA LEU A 919 -37.91 10.37 -28.22
C LEU A 919 -36.81 11.37 -27.87
N SER A 920 -35.82 10.95 -27.09
CA SER A 920 -34.65 11.77 -26.77
C SER A 920 -33.39 11.11 -27.33
N LEU A 921 -32.62 11.86 -28.12
CA LEU A 921 -31.32 11.48 -28.63
C LEU A 921 -30.26 12.22 -27.81
N VAL A 922 -29.31 11.49 -27.23
CA VAL A 922 -28.30 12.04 -26.32
C VAL A 922 -26.92 11.63 -26.83
N LEU A 923 -26.34 12.47 -27.68
CA LEU A 923 -25.11 12.14 -28.39
C LEU A 923 -23.93 12.02 -27.41
N GLY A 924 -23.18 10.94 -27.52
CA GLY A 924 -21.98 10.68 -26.73
C GLY A 924 -20.78 11.45 -27.27
N GLU A 925 -19.76 11.57 -26.42
CA GLU A 925 -18.43 12.05 -26.77
C GLU A 925 -17.41 10.99 -26.32
N ASN A 926 -16.29 10.81 -27.04
CA ASN A 926 -15.33 9.69 -26.86
C ASN A 926 -14.48 9.78 -25.57
N ASP A 927 -15.05 10.29 -24.49
CA ASP A 927 -14.49 10.41 -23.13
C ASP A 927 -15.52 10.08 -22.03
N GLY A 928 -16.66 9.50 -22.41
CA GLY A 928 -17.81 9.24 -21.52
C GLY A 928 -18.68 10.46 -21.27
N GLY A 929 -18.39 11.57 -21.96
CA GLY A 929 -19.25 12.74 -22.02
C GLY A 929 -20.51 12.48 -22.84
N PHE A 930 -21.55 13.28 -22.59
CA PHE A 930 -22.82 13.24 -23.32
C PHE A 930 -23.34 14.67 -23.51
N ARG A 931 -23.82 14.97 -24.72
CA ARG A 931 -24.42 16.26 -25.08
C ARG A 931 -25.81 16.40 -24.46
N ALA A 932 -26.37 17.60 -24.51
CA ALA A 932 -27.74 17.84 -24.06
C ALA A 932 -28.75 17.05 -24.91
N ALA A 933 -29.68 16.35 -24.25
CA ALA A 933 -30.70 15.53 -24.91
C ALA A 933 -31.56 16.35 -25.89
N THR A 934 -31.53 16.00 -27.17
CA THR A 934 -32.40 16.57 -28.20
C THR A 934 -33.66 15.72 -28.28
N SER A 935 -34.81 16.31 -27.96
CA SER A 935 -36.08 15.58 -27.84
C SER A 935 -37.10 16.03 -28.88
N GLN A 936 -37.75 15.07 -29.55
CA GLN A 936 -38.86 15.33 -30.46
C GLN A 936 -40.12 14.54 -30.08
N ALA A 937 -41.30 15.10 -30.38
CA ALA A 937 -42.58 14.43 -30.15
C ALA A 937 -42.83 13.37 -31.21
N VAL A 938 -43.19 12.16 -30.78
CA VAL A 938 -43.19 10.96 -31.63
C VAL A 938 -44.47 10.13 -31.49
N GLY A 939 -45.04 10.02 -30.29
CA GLY A 939 -46.24 9.23 -30.04
C GLY A 939 -46.59 9.14 -28.57
N VAL A 940 -47.73 8.55 -28.22
CA VAL A 940 -48.19 8.47 -26.82
C VAL A 940 -47.57 7.27 -26.12
N GLN A 941 -46.85 7.52 -25.02
CA GLN A 941 -46.16 6.54 -24.18
C GLN A 941 -45.03 5.72 -24.85
N PRO A 942 -43.99 6.34 -25.45
CA PRO A 942 -42.83 5.60 -25.95
C PRO A 942 -42.19 4.73 -24.86
N MET A 943 -41.91 3.46 -25.17
CA MET A 943 -41.45 2.43 -24.23
C MET A 943 -40.12 1.80 -24.64
N THR A 944 -39.87 1.59 -25.93
CA THR A 944 -38.64 0.93 -26.43
C THR A 944 -38.16 1.49 -27.76
N VAL A 945 -37.02 0.99 -28.26
CA VAL A 945 -36.39 1.36 -29.52
C VAL A 945 -35.54 0.21 -30.08
N ALA A 946 -35.57 0.00 -31.40
CA ALA A 946 -34.50 -0.69 -32.13
C ALA A 946 -33.74 0.27 -33.05
N VAL A 947 -32.58 -0.21 -33.46
CA VAL A 947 -31.60 0.46 -34.30
C VAL A 947 -31.30 -0.44 -35.50
N GLY A 948 -31.22 0.12 -36.71
CA GLY A 948 -30.93 -0.64 -37.94
C GLY A 948 -30.32 0.22 -39.04
N ASP A 949 -30.03 -0.37 -40.20
CA ASP A 949 -29.67 0.36 -41.43
C ASP A 949 -30.61 -0.15 -42.54
N TRP A 950 -31.85 0.35 -42.52
CA TRP A 950 -32.91 -0.04 -43.45
C TRP A 950 -32.77 0.74 -44.79
N GLY A 951 -31.96 1.80 -44.80
CA GLY A 951 -31.53 2.55 -46.00
C GLY A 951 -30.33 1.97 -46.77
N ARG A 952 -29.51 1.12 -46.15
CA ARG A 952 -28.19 0.67 -46.65
C ARG A 952 -27.20 1.83 -46.96
N ASP A 953 -27.27 2.94 -46.22
CA ASP A 953 -26.26 4.02 -46.32
C ASP A 953 -25.22 3.99 -45.18
N GLY A 954 -25.40 3.06 -44.23
CA GLY A 954 -24.53 2.83 -43.08
C GLY A 954 -24.79 3.79 -41.91
N ILE A 955 -25.82 4.62 -41.95
CA ILE A 955 -26.26 5.46 -40.83
C ILE A 955 -27.31 4.68 -40.02
N PRO A 956 -27.24 4.68 -38.67
CA PRO A 956 -28.27 4.01 -37.89
C PRO A 956 -29.62 4.76 -37.91
N ASP A 957 -30.61 4.09 -38.47
CA ASP A 957 -32.03 4.40 -38.40
C ASP A 957 -32.63 3.98 -37.05
N LEU A 958 -33.75 4.58 -36.65
CA LEU A 958 -34.45 4.26 -35.39
C LEU A 958 -35.90 3.84 -35.61
N ALA A 959 -36.32 2.73 -34.99
CA ALA A 959 -37.70 2.31 -34.92
C ALA A 959 -38.22 2.43 -33.48
N ILE A 960 -39.20 3.31 -33.24
CA ILE A 960 -39.67 3.65 -31.90
C ILE A 960 -40.98 2.98 -31.57
N GLY A 961 -40.98 2.36 -30.39
CA GLY A 961 -42.16 1.77 -29.81
C GLY A 961 -42.90 2.68 -28.80
N PHE A 962 -44.23 2.72 -28.88
CA PHE A 962 -45.21 3.37 -28.00
C PHE A 962 -46.23 2.44 -27.36
N ASN A 963 -46.48 2.57 -26.05
CA ASN A 963 -47.56 1.87 -25.34
C ASN A 963 -48.98 2.20 -25.87
N VAL A 964 -49.20 3.38 -26.48
CA VAL A 964 -50.56 3.89 -26.80
C VAL A 964 -50.72 4.46 -28.22
N SER A 965 -49.66 4.87 -28.93
CA SER A 965 -49.76 5.33 -30.33
C SER A 965 -49.97 4.17 -31.33
N PRO A 966 -51.01 4.15 -32.18
CA PRO A 966 -51.38 3.00 -33.01
C PRO A 966 -50.53 2.82 -34.29
N PHE A 967 -49.22 2.96 -34.17
CA PHE A 967 -48.22 2.85 -35.24
C PHE A 967 -46.82 2.70 -34.65
N VAL A 968 -45.87 2.18 -35.42
CA VAL A 968 -44.44 2.42 -35.15
C VAL A 968 -43.99 3.63 -35.93
N SER A 969 -43.19 4.48 -35.29
CA SER A 969 -42.50 5.56 -35.98
C SER A 969 -41.09 5.08 -36.32
N VAL A 970 -40.82 4.90 -37.61
CA VAL A 970 -39.45 4.71 -38.11
C VAL A 970 -38.90 6.07 -38.54
N PHE A 971 -37.64 6.32 -38.21
CA PHE A 971 -36.93 7.54 -38.56
C PHE A 971 -35.63 7.15 -39.26
N ALA A 972 -35.47 7.59 -40.51
CA ALA A 972 -34.20 7.46 -41.20
C ALA A 972 -33.14 8.31 -40.47
N GLY A 973 -31.94 7.77 -40.24
CA GLY A 973 -30.84 8.51 -39.63
C GLY A 973 -30.35 9.63 -40.54
N THR A 974 -29.88 10.76 -39.98
CA THR A 974 -29.31 11.86 -40.79
C THR A 974 -27.79 11.92 -40.78
N GLY A 975 -27.11 11.07 -39.99
CA GLY A 975 -25.65 10.95 -39.95
C GLY A 975 -24.92 12.13 -39.31
N ASP A 976 -25.67 13.03 -38.67
CA ASP A 976 -25.22 14.15 -37.85
C ASP A 976 -25.75 14.04 -36.40
N GLY A 977 -26.22 12.85 -36.01
CA GLY A 977 -26.84 12.58 -34.72
C GLY A 977 -28.32 12.96 -34.64
N GLY A 978 -28.88 13.53 -35.72
CA GLY A 978 -30.31 13.67 -35.92
C GLY A 978 -30.95 12.42 -36.53
N VAL A 979 -32.28 12.48 -36.64
CA VAL A 979 -33.09 11.58 -37.47
C VAL A 979 -34.14 12.38 -38.23
N GLY A 980 -34.65 11.82 -39.33
CA GLY A 980 -35.59 12.47 -40.25
C GLY A 980 -37.03 12.59 -39.74
N LEU A 981 -37.97 12.77 -40.67
CA LEU A 981 -39.39 12.79 -40.36
C LEU A 981 -39.88 11.38 -40.02
N ALA A 982 -40.78 11.27 -39.03
CA ALA A 982 -41.41 10.02 -38.64
C ALA A 982 -42.21 9.39 -39.80
N ASN A 983 -41.75 8.26 -40.31
CA ASN A 983 -42.55 7.37 -41.13
C ASN A 983 -43.41 6.51 -40.20
N ASN A 984 -44.66 6.93 -39.98
CA ASN A 984 -45.58 6.24 -39.08
C ASN A 984 -46.21 5.05 -39.80
N LEU A 985 -45.61 3.88 -39.60
CA LEU A 985 -46.05 2.61 -40.14
C LEU A 985 -47.30 2.16 -39.39
N GLY A 986 -48.45 2.26 -40.05
CA GLY A 986 -49.75 1.96 -39.50
C GLY A 986 -49.99 0.46 -39.33
N ILE A 987 -49.35 -0.15 -38.33
CA ILE A 987 -49.57 -1.55 -37.91
C ILE A 987 -51.05 -1.77 -37.53
N GLY A 988 -51.71 -0.69 -37.09
CA GLY A 988 -53.12 -0.58 -36.74
C GLY A 988 -53.35 -0.13 -35.29
N ASP A 989 -52.25 -0.01 -34.53
CA ASP A 989 -52.20 -0.44 -33.13
C ASP A 989 -50.81 -0.18 -32.48
N ALA A 990 -50.67 -0.25 -31.14
CA ALA A 990 -49.76 0.49 -30.26
C ALA A 990 -48.81 -0.32 -29.33
N GLY A 991 -48.89 -0.16 -28.00
CA GLY A 991 -48.24 -0.94 -26.92
C GLY A 991 -46.70 -1.12 -26.91
N PHE A 992 -45.97 -0.84 -27.99
CA PHE A 992 -44.54 -1.10 -28.26
C PHE A 992 -43.57 -0.80 -27.10
N ARG A 993 -43.48 -1.76 -26.18
CA ARG A 993 -42.27 -2.24 -25.47
C ARG A 993 -41.45 -3.21 -26.34
N GLY A 994 -41.73 -3.42 -27.64
CA GLY A 994 -41.14 -4.37 -28.65
C GLY A 994 -40.57 -3.79 -29.96
N VAL A 995 -39.30 -4.06 -30.32
CA VAL A 995 -38.71 -3.73 -31.65
C VAL A 995 -37.38 -4.43 -31.95
N ALA A 996 -37.11 -4.78 -33.21
CA ALA A 996 -35.95 -5.56 -33.67
C ALA A 996 -35.38 -5.16 -35.06
N SER A 997 -34.14 -5.55 -35.35
CA SER A 997 -33.42 -5.32 -36.61
C SER A 997 -32.52 -6.51 -37.01
N VAL A 998 -32.96 -7.34 -37.95
CA VAL A 998 -32.21 -8.52 -38.47
C VAL A 998 -32.57 -8.73 -39.94
N ASP A 999 -31.61 -9.13 -40.79
CA ASP A 999 -31.86 -9.64 -42.16
C ASP A 999 -32.37 -11.09 -42.08
N LEU A 1000 -33.63 -11.32 -42.43
CA LEU A 1000 -34.29 -12.62 -42.29
C LEU A 1000 -34.57 -13.32 -43.62
N ASN A 1001 -34.54 -12.60 -44.75
CA ASN A 1001 -34.72 -13.19 -46.07
C ASN A 1001 -33.38 -13.51 -46.79
N ARG A 1002 -32.24 -13.06 -46.25
CA ARG A 1002 -30.88 -13.12 -46.81
C ARG A 1002 -30.69 -12.41 -48.16
N ASP A 1003 -31.46 -11.36 -48.43
CA ASP A 1003 -31.20 -10.43 -49.54
C ASP A 1003 -30.12 -9.38 -49.20
N GLY A 1004 -29.75 -9.26 -47.92
CA GLY A 1004 -28.72 -8.39 -47.35
C GLY A 1004 -29.23 -7.04 -46.85
N ILE A 1005 -30.54 -6.76 -46.90
CA ILE A 1005 -31.15 -5.59 -46.25
C ILE A 1005 -31.53 -6.03 -44.84
N ALA A 1006 -31.29 -5.19 -43.83
CA ALA A 1006 -31.90 -5.46 -42.52
C ALA A 1006 -33.42 -5.39 -42.65
N ASP A 1007 -34.14 -6.21 -41.89
CA ASP A 1007 -35.60 -6.09 -41.77
C ASP A 1007 -35.96 -5.51 -40.40
N LEU A 1008 -37.20 -5.06 -40.23
CA LEU A 1008 -37.70 -4.54 -38.96
C LEU A 1008 -38.68 -5.52 -38.35
N MET A 1009 -38.40 -5.95 -37.12
CA MET A 1009 -39.27 -6.84 -36.38
C MET A 1009 -40.06 -6.10 -35.31
N LEU A 1010 -41.38 -6.01 -35.51
CA LEU A 1010 -42.35 -5.37 -34.61
C LEU A 1010 -43.24 -6.42 -33.99
N ALA A 1011 -43.80 -6.19 -32.80
CA ALA A 1011 -43.49 -7.11 -31.70
C ALA A 1011 -44.52 -7.11 -30.54
N GLY A 1012 -45.84 -7.06 -30.82
CA GLY A 1012 -47.12 -6.82 -30.07
C GLY A 1012 -47.44 -6.82 -28.54
N VAL A 1013 -48.60 -6.20 -28.20
CA VAL A 1013 -49.68 -6.41 -27.16
C VAL A 1013 -50.92 -6.91 -27.96
N ARG A 1014 -50.87 -6.98 -29.35
CA ARG A 1014 -51.83 -7.69 -30.23
C ARG A 1014 -51.70 -8.47 -31.69
N ILE A 1015 -50.87 -8.67 -32.79
CA ILE A 1015 -49.72 -8.37 -33.83
C ILE A 1015 -48.15 -8.31 -33.60
N THR A 1016 -47.36 -9.22 -34.25
CA THR A 1016 -45.90 -9.15 -34.65
C THR A 1016 -45.92 -9.07 -36.15
N ALA A 1017 -45.01 -8.27 -36.70
CA ALA A 1017 -44.94 -7.98 -38.10
C ALA A 1017 -43.48 -7.96 -38.54
N TRP A 1018 -43.08 -8.94 -39.36
CA TRP A 1018 -41.87 -8.79 -40.15
C TRP A 1018 -42.14 -7.76 -41.24
N LEU A 1019 -41.37 -6.69 -41.20
CA LEU A 1019 -41.37 -5.65 -42.20
C LEU A 1019 -40.10 -5.84 -43.03
N PRO A 1020 -40.21 -6.45 -44.23
CA PRO A 1020 -39.05 -6.70 -45.06
C PRO A 1020 -38.45 -5.38 -45.51
N GLY A 1021 -37.15 -5.20 -45.38
CA GLY A 1021 -36.45 -3.99 -45.84
C GLY A 1021 -36.66 -3.80 -47.34
N ALA A 1022 -37.11 -2.62 -47.76
CA ALA A 1022 -37.18 -2.29 -49.20
C ALA A 1022 -35.83 -1.80 -49.75
N GLY A 1023 -34.87 -1.51 -48.87
CA GLY A 1023 -33.51 -1.07 -49.24
C GLY A 1023 -33.45 0.40 -49.67
N ASP A 1024 -34.48 1.18 -49.34
CA ASP A 1024 -34.62 2.61 -49.60
C ASP A 1024 -35.01 3.41 -48.33
N GLY A 1025 -34.86 2.81 -47.14
CA GLY A 1025 -35.33 3.35 -45.86
C GLY A 1025 -36.84 3.13 -45.62
N GLY A 1026 -37.53 2.52 -46.58
CA GLY A 1026 -38.88 1.99 -46.44
C GLY A 1026 -38.90 0.48 -46.23
N PHE A 1027 -40.12 -0.05 -46.09
CA PHE A 1027 -40.39 -1.47 -45.94
C PHE A 1027 -41.40 -1.93 -46.98
N LEU A 1028 -41.28 -3.19 -47.39
CA LEU A 1028 -42.31 -3.89 -48.15
C LEU A 1028 -43.57 -4.06 -47.27
N PRO A 1029 -44.75 -4.35 -47.86
CA PRO A 1029 -45.97 -4.55 -47.08
C PRO A 1029 -45.72 -5.59 -45.99
N LEU A 1030 -46.01 -5.24 -44.73
CA LEU A 1030 -45.65 -6.06 -43.58
C LEU A 1030 -46.07 -7.52 -43.79
N VAL A 1031 -45.08 -8.38 -44.02
CA VAL A 1031 -45.23 -9.83 -44.05
C VAL A 1031 -45.24 -10.25 -42.60
N ARG A 1032 -46.36 -9.94 -41.96
CA ARG A 1032 -46.63 -10.48 -40.65
C ARG A 1032 -46.68 -11.99 -40.74
N PHE A 1033 -46.69 -12.57 -39.56
CA PHE A 1033 -46.21 -13.91 -39.35
C PHE A 1033 -47.52 -14.68 -38.87
N ALA A 1034 -47.86 -15.82 -39.49
CA ALA A 1034 -48.74 -16.95 -39.11
C ALA A 1034 -49.09 -17.30 -37.65
N GLY A 1035 -50.17 -16.68 -37.17
CA GLY A 1035 -50.95 -17.01 -35.96
C GLY A 1035 -51.42 -15.72 -35.26
N ASN A 1036 -51.68 -15.71 -33.93
CA ASN A 1036 -51.19 -14.61 -33.06
C ASN A 1036 -50.60 -15.09 -31.75
N VAL A 1037 -49.52 -14.44 -31.40
CA VAL A 1037 -48.69 -14.66 -30.24
C VAL A 1037 -48.42 -13.34 -29.53
N SER A 1038 -47.59 -13.32 -28.48
CA SER A 1038 -47.60 -12.30 -27.43
C SER A 1038 -46.28 -11.91 -26.53
N GLY A 1039 -45.04 -11.67 -27.00
CA GLY A 1039 -43.73 -11.91 -26.30
C GLY A 1039 -42.71 -10.79 -25.96
N THR A 1040 -41.96 -10.97 -24.85
CA THR A 1040 -41.03 -9.97 -24.27
C THR A 1040 -39.56 -10.20 -24.53
N GLY A 1041 -39.11 -11.24 -25.20
CA GLY A 1041 -37.68 -11.57 -25.27
C GLY A 1041 -37.29 -12.07 -26.63
N VAL A 1042 -36.29 -11.58 -27.36
CA VAL A 1042 -36.01 -12.15 -28.69
C VAL A 1042 -34.52 -12.31 -29.04
N THR A 1043 -34.22 -13.18 -30.01
CA THR A 1043 -32.93 -13.44 -30.68
C THR A 1043 -33.13 -14.11 -32.07
N SER A 1044 -32.07 -14.62 -32.71
CA SER A 1044 -32.04 -15.14 -34.10
C SER A 1044 -30.98 -16.25 -34.35
N GLY A 1045 -31.19 -17.18 -35.29
CA GLY A 1045 -30.30 -18.35 -35.51
C GLY A 1045 -30.44 -19.08 -36.87
N ASP A 1046 -29.97 -20.33 -36.91
CA ASP A 1046 -30.09 -21.29 -38.03
C ASP A 1046 -30.12 -22.66 -37.33
N TRP A 1047 -31.32 -23.14 -36.97
CA TRP A 1047 -31.52 -24.22 -35.99
C TRP A 1047 -31.78 -25.57 -36.65
N ASN A 1048 -32.36 -25.59 -37.86
CA ASN A 1048 -32.54 -26.80 -38.66
C ASN A 1048 -31.36 -27.13 -39.60
N HIS A 1049 -30.38 -26.23 -39.70
CA HIS A 1049 -29.17 -26.34 -40.53
C HIS A 1049 -29.43 -26.50 -42.05
N ASP A 1050 -30.58 -26.03 -42.57
CA ASP A 1050 -30.82 -25.92 -44.03
C ASP A 1050 -30.06 -24.75 -44.68
N GLY A 1051 -29.56 -23.82 -43.87
CA GLY A 1051 -28.79 -22.66 -44.32
C GLY A 1051 -29.65 -21.41 -44.58
N ARG A 1052 -30.64 -21.12 -43.72
CA ARG A 1052 -31.53 -19.94 -43.75
C ARG A 1052 -31.72 -19.36 -42.34
N PRO A 1053 -32.17 -18.10 -42.17
CA PRO A 1053 -32.41 -17.55 -40.84
C PRO A 1053 -33.68 -18.15 -40.26
N ASP A 1054 -33.49 -19.03 -39.28
CA ASP A 1054 -34.51 -19.32 -38.28
C ASP A 1054 -34.39 -18.25 -37.18
N VAL A 1055 -35.42 -18.00 -36.37
CA VAL A 1055 -35.40 -16.81 -35.48
C VAL A 1055 -36.10 -17.10 -34.11
N ALA A 1056 -36.03 -16.24 -33.07
CA ALA A 1056 -36.53 -16.60 -31.71
C ALA A 1056 -36.96 -15.48 -30.64
N VAL A 1057 -38.28 -15.23 -30.36
CA VAL A 1057 -39.13 -15.04 -29.08
C VAL A 1057 -39.74 -16.40 -28.16
N ALA A 1058 -39.57 -15.60 -26.97
CA ALA A 1058 -39.67 -15.57 -25.44
C ALA A 1058 -40.88 -14.82 -24.79
N ASP A 1059 -41.66 -15.49 -23.93
CA ASP A 1059 -43.12 -15.39 -23.98
C ASP A 1059 -43.90 -15.24 -22.64
N PRO A 1060 -44.49 -14.08 -22.22
CA PRO A 1060 -45.13 -13.96 -20.91
C PRO A 1060 -46.37 -14.84 -20.65
N ALA A 1061 -47.58 -14.31 -20.70
CA ALA A 1061 -48.80 -15.11 -20.72
C ALA A 1061 -48.99 -16.17 -21.87
N ALA A 1062 -47.97 -16.89 -22.33
CA ALA A 1062 -48.09 -18.18 -23.02
C ALA A 1062 -47.02 -19.20 -22.62
N GLY A 1063 -45.82 -18.73 -22.30
CA GLY A 1063 -44.77 -19.55 -21.73
C GLY A 1063 -44.28 -20.67 -22.63
N THR A 1064 -44.18 -20.43 -23.94
CA THR A 1064 -43.38 -21.28 -24.84
C THR A 1064 -42.00 -20.71 -25.12
N ALA A 1065 -41.26 -21.47 -25.92
CA ALA A 1065 -40.18 -21.10 -26.81
C ALA A 1065 -40.48 -21.70 -28.17
N ARG A 1066 -40.56 -20.89 -29.20
CA ARG A 1066 -41.40 -21.22 -30.33
C ARG A 1066 -40.72 -20.60 -31.55
N ILE A 1067 -40.44 -21.45 -32.53
CA ILE A 1067 -39.36 -21.26 -33.49
C ILE A 1067 -39.94 -21.44 -34.90
N GLY A 1068 -39.84 -20.40 -35.72
CA GLY A 1068 -40.21 -20.39 -37.12
C GLY A 1068 -38.97 -20.59 -37.98
N PHE A 1069 -39.02 -21.59 -38.87
CA PHE A 1069 -37.90 -21.94 -39.74
C PHE A 1069 -37.97 -21.19 -41.06
N GLY A 1070 -36.88 -20.53 -41.48
CA GLY A 1070 -36.91 -19.65 -42.64
C GLY A 1070 -37.00 -20.39 -43.97
N ASP A 1071 -37.97 -20.04 -44.83
CA ASP A 1071 -37.97 -20.51 -46.23
C ASP A 1071 -37.00 -19.70 -47.12
N GLY A 1072 -36.43 -18.62 -46.60
CA GLY A 1072 -35.42 -17.78 -47.28
C GLY A 1072 -35.95 -17.07 -48.54
N LEU A 1073 -37.27 -16.90 -48.62
CA LEU A 1073 -37.98 -15.98 -49.50
C LEU A 1073 -38.86 -14.99 -48.71
N GLY A 1074 -38.77 -15.03 -47.37
CA GLY A 1074 -39.63 -14.27 -46.47
C GLY A 1074 -40.90 -14.99 -46.04
N GLY A 1075 -41.12 -16.21 -46.53
CA GLY A 1075 -41.98 -17.16 -45.83
C GLY A 1075 -41.14 -17.93 -44.82
N PHE A 1076 -41.79 -18.41 -43.78
CA PHE A 1076 -41.14 -19.26 -42.79
C PHE A 1076 -42.24 -20.25 -42.39
N PRO A 1077 -42.05 -21.57 -42.57
CA PRO A 1077 -42.92 -22.59 -41.98
C PRO A 1077 -42.77 -22.67 -40.44
N VAL A 1078 -43.72 -23.31 -39.75
CA VAL A 1078 -43.54 -23.62 -38.31
C VAL A 1078 -42.33 -24.55 -38.18
N GLY A 1079 -41.40 -24.19 -37.31
CA GLY A 1079 -40.29 -25.05 -36.92
C GLY A 1079 -40.61 -25.90 -35.70
N ALA A 1080 -40.57 -25.30 -34.52
CA ALA A 1080 -40.74 -25.99 -33.24
C ALA A 1080 -41.59 -25.21 -32.23
N SER A 1081 -42.25 -25.92 -31.32
CA SER A 1081 -43.04 -25.32 -30.23
C SER A 1081 -42.72 -25.98 -28.89
N VAL A 1082 -41.99 -25.27 -28.04
CA VAL A 1082 -41.17 -25.83 -26.95
C VAL A 1082 -41.53 -25.15 -25.62
N PRO A 1083 -42.39 -25.70 -24.76
CA PRO A 1083 -42.83 -25.02 -23.53
C PRO A 1083 -41.68 -24.64 -22.56
N VAL A 1084 -41.76 -23.46 -21.95
CA VAL A 1084 -40.81 -22.93 -20.92
C VAL A 1084 -41.50 -22.43 -19.64
N GLY A 1085 -42.82 -22.37 -19.61
CA GLY A 1085 -43.59 -21.89 -18.47
C GLY A 1085 -43.93 -20.41 -18.53
N GLY A 1086 -45.05 -20.07 -17.89
CA GLY A 1086 -45.66 -18.75 -17.97
C GLY A 1086 -44.73 -17.63 -17.52
N GLY A 1087 -44.94 -16.47 -18.12
CA GLY A 1087 -44.18 -15.25 -17.91
C GLY A 1087 -42.83 -15.18 -18.63
N ALA A 1088 -42.56 -16.01 -19.66
CA ALA A 1088 -41.33 -15.90 -20.40
C ALA A 1088 -41.07 -14.47 -20.98
N SER A 1089 -39.83 -14.04 -21.05
CA SER A 1089 -39.55 -12.60 -21.16
C SER A 1089 -38.12 -12.26 -21.50
N GLY A 1090 -37.13 -12.98 -20.98
CA GLY A 1090 -35.81 -13.01 -21.59
C GLY A 1090 -35.71 -14.16 -22.58
N ILE A 1091 -34.97 -13.98 -23.67
CA ILE A 1091 -34.30 -15.09 -24.37
C ILE A 1091 -32.86 -14.70 -24.73
N ALA A 1092 -32.02 -15.71 -24.85
CA ALA A 1092 -30.75 -15.67 -25.54
C ALA A 1092 -30.53 -16.97 -26.32
N THR A 1093 -29.59 -16.97 -27.27
CA THR A 1093 -29.12 -18.18 -27.96
C THR A 1093 -27.61 -18.35 -27.79
N ALA A 1094 -27.17 -19.60 -27.76
CA ALA A 1094 -25.79 -20.07 -27.66
C ALA A 1094 -25.76 -21.57 -28.00
N ASP A 1095 -24.60 -22.21 -28.01
CA ASP A 1095 -24.48 -23.67 -27.88
C ASP A 1095 -24.18 -23.97 -26.40
N TRP A 1096 -25.12 -24.62 -25.70
CA TRP A 1096 -25.02 -24.89 -24.26
C TRP A 1096 -24.71 -26.37 -23.95
N ASN A 1097 -24.70 -27.28 -24.93
CA ASN A 1097 -24.34 -28.69 -24.74
C ASN A 1097 -22.97 -29.07 -25.34
N ASP A 1098 -22.35 -28.16 -26.11
CA ASP A 1098 -21.07 -28.32 -26.83
C ASP A 1098 -21.14 -29.38 -27.96
N ASP A 1099 -22.31 -29.54 -28.59
CA ASP A 1099 -22.54 -30.49 -29.70
C ASP A 1099 -22.41 -29.89 -31.11
N GLY A 1100 -22.35 -28.56 -31.23
CA GLY A 1100 -22.15 -27.81 -32.47
C GLY A 1100 -23.42 -27.24 -33.10
N ASN A 1101 -24.58 -27.38 -32.45
CA ASN A 1101 -25.85 -26.77 -32.86
C ASN A 1101 -26.20 -25.58 -31.94
N LEU A 1102 -27.03 -24.64 -32.42
CA LEU A 1102 -27.54 -23.56 -31.56
C LEU A 1102 -28.71 -24.03 -30.71
N ASP A 1103 -28.85 -23.44 -29.52
CA ASP A 1103 -29.82 -23.72 -28.46
C ASP A 1103 -30.52 -22.41 -27.99
N LEU A 1104 -31.50 -22.49 -27.09
CA LEU A 1104 -32.28 -21.33 -26.62
C LEU A 1104 -32.47 -21.27 -25.10
N ALA A 1105 -32.05 -20.19 -24.42
CA ALA A 1105 -32.25 -19.96 -22.99
C ALA A 1105 -33.32 -18.90 -22.71
N LEU A 1106 -34.22 -19.10 -21.75
CA LEU A 1106 -35.47 -18.31 -21.60
C LEU A 1106 -35.93 -17.98 -20.17
N ALA A 1107 -36.09 -16.69 -19.82
CA ALA A 1107 -36.50 -16.24 -18.48
C ALA A 1107 -37.99 -16.11 -18.27
N ALA A 1108 -38.59 -16.67 -17.19
CA ALA A 1108 -40.06 -16.78 -17.01
C ALA A 1108 -40.69 -16.39 -15.65
N THR A 1109 -41.96 -15.94 -15.68
CA THR A 1109 -42.81 -15.46 -14.55
C THR A 1109 -43.95 -16.40 -14.12
N GLY A 1110 -43.61 -17.57 -13.57
CA GLY A 1110 -44.47 -18.29 -12.61
C GLY A 1110 -45.30 -19.46 -13.15
N VAL A 1111 -45.58 -20.50 -12.34
CA VAL A 1111 -45.02 -20.84 -11.01
C VAL A 1111 -44.79 -22.36 -10.92
N ALA A 1112 -43.76 -22.85 -11.63
CA ALA A 1112 -43.27 -24.22 -11.51
C ALA A 1112 -41.78 -24.36 -11.86
N VAL A 1113 -41.28 -23.65 -12.87
CA VAL A 1113 -39.84 -23.34 -13.01
C VAL A 1113 -39.74 -21.88 -13.45
N GLY A 1114 -39.98 -20.97 -12.51
CA GLY A 1114 -40.01 -19.52 -12.74
C GLY A 1114 -38.60 -18.94 -12.68
N GLY A 1115 -37.72 -19.40 -13.57
CA GLY A 1115 -36.37 -18.89 -13.74
C GLY A 1115 -35.95 -18.91 -15.19
N ILE A 1116 -34.98 -19.74 -15.58
CA ILE A 1116 -34.54 -19.92 -16.97
C ILE A 1116 -34.90 -21.30 -17.52
N ASN A 1117 -35.11 -21.41 -18.82
CA ASN A 1117 -35.24 -22.66 -19.55
C ASN A 1117 -34.25 -22.66 -20.71
N VAL A 1118 -33.16 -23.43 -20.61
CA VAL A 1118 -32.27 -23.74 -21.75
C VAL A 1118 -32.88 -24.89 -22.53
N LEU A 1119 -32.86 -24.81 -23.86
CA LEU A 1119 -33.51 -25.75 -24.77
C LEU A 1119 -32.46 -26.23 -25.77
N PHE A 1120 -32.08 -27.49 -25.65
CA PHE A 1120 -31.06 -28.11 -26.48
C PHE A 1120 -31.65 -28.64 -27.78
N ASN A 1121 -31.08 -28.22 -28.89
CA ASN A 1121 -31.43 -28.59 -30.27
C ASN A 1121 -30.75 -29.91 -30.68
N ASP A 1122 -31.21 -30.52 -31.78
CA ASP A 1122 -30.61 -31.72 -32.38
C ASP A 1122 -29.92 -31.44 -33.74
N GLY A 1123 -29.83 -30.17 -34.13
CA GLY A 1123 -29.32 -29.74 -35.44
C GLY A 1123 -30.30 -29.97 -36.59
N GLN A 1124 -31.52 -30.44 -36.32
CA GLN A 1124 -32.66 -30.49 -37.24
C GLN A 1124 -33.84 -29.63 -36.73
N GLY A 1125 -33.56 -28.77 -35.75
CA GLY A 1125 -34.50 -27.83 -35.14
C GLY A 1125 -35.43 -28.47 -34.11
N GLN A 1126 -35.22 -29.73 -33.74
CA GLN A 1126 -35.99 -30.39 -32.67
C GLN A 1126 -35.32 -30.11 -31.32
N PHE A 1127 -35.74 -29.04 -30.66
CA PHE A 1127 -35.38 -28.70 -29.27
C PHE A 1127 -35.98 -29.71 -28.27
N SER A 1128 -35.45 -30.94 -28.32
CA SER A 1128 -36.06 -32.16 -27.79
C SER A 1128 -35.61 -32.50 -26.37
N SER A 1129 -34.58 -31.82 -25.86
CA SER A 1129 -34.21 -31.86 -24.44
C SER A 1129 -34.06 -30.44 -23.89
N ARG A 1130 -34.34 -30.25 -22.61
CA ARG A 1130 -34.27 -28.93 -21.96
C ARG A 1130 -33.73 -29.00 -20.54
N LEU A 1131 -33.10 -27.92 -20.12
CA LEU A 1131 -32.48 -27.75 -18.82
C LEU A 1131 -32.99 -26.45 -18.20
N SER A 1132 -33.94 -26.58 -17.27
CA SER A 1132 -34.63 -25.46 -16.65
C SER A 1132 -34.20 -25.25 -15.20
N TYR A 1133 -34.13 -23.99 -14.78
CA TYR A 1133 -33.50 -23.52 -13.55
C TYR A 1133 -34.44 -22.52 -12.85
N ASP A 1134 -34.81 -22.74 -11.59
CA ASP A 1134 -35.76 -21.84 -10.90
C ASP A 1134 -35.08 -20.61 -10.26
N ALA A 1135 -35.80 -19.48 -10.22
CA ALA A 1135 -35.27 -18.21 -9.69
C ALA A 1135 -35.75 -17.85 -8.27
N GLY A 1136 -36.86 -18.45 -7.83
CA GLY A 1136 -37.40 -18.27 -6.48
C GLY A 1136 -38.41 -17.12 -6.36
N GLN A 1137 -39.63 -17.48 -5.97
CA GLN A 1137 -40.74 -16.55 -5.75
C GLN A 1137 -40.67 -15.86 -4.36
N PRO A 1138 -41.27 -14.66 -4.09
CA PRO A 1138 -42.49 -14.03 -4.64
C PRO A 1138 -42.24 -13.15 -5.88
N SER A 1139 -41.22 -13.53 -6.61
CA SER A 1139 -40.54 -12.77 -7.62
C SER A 1139 -40.24 -13.61 -8.86
N ASN A 1140 -40.42 -12.98 -10.00
CA ASN A 1140 -40.57 -13.51 -11.35
C ASN A 1140 -39.25 -13.42 -12.12
N ALA A 1141 -38.88 -14.26 -13.09
CA ALA A 1141 -37.68 -13.95 -13.92
C ALA A 1141 -38.04 -13.11 -15.16
N SER A 1142 -37.30 -12.02 -15.45
CA SER A 1142 -37.65 -11.04 -16.52
C SER A 1142 -36.67 -10.87 -17.67
N ALA A 1143 -35.49 -11.46 -17.60
CA ALA A 1143 -34.46 -11.39 -18.63
C ALA A 1143 -33.45 -12.54 -18.46
N VAL A 1144 -32.75 -12.85 -19.55
CA VAL A 1144 -31.67 -13.84 -19.61
C VAL A 1144 -30.59 -13.33 -20.56
N VAL A 1145 -29.33 -13.69 -20.32
CA VAL A 1145 -28.21 -13.45 -21.24
C VAL A 1145 -27.26 -14.66 -21.27
N ALA A 1146 -26.53 -14.81 -22.37
CA ALA A 1146 -25.65 -15.94 -22.67
C ALA A 1146 -24.20 -15.48 -22.87
N ALA A 1147 -23.23 -16.18 -22.25
CA ALA A 1147 -21.80 -16.11 -22.54
C ALA A 1147 -21.08 -17.22 -21.77
N ASP A 1148 -19.91 -17.68 -22.21
CA ASP A 1148 -18.98 -18.41 -21.32
C ASP A 1148 -18.48 -17.41 -20.25
N PHE A 1149 -18.97 -17.58 -19.02
CA PHE A 1149 -18.72 -16.68 -17.91
C PHE A 1149 -17.60 -17.15 -16.99
N ASN A 1150 -17.23 -18.43 -17.04
CA ASN A 1150 -16.19 -19.02 -16.19
C ASN A 1150 -14.87 -19.31 -16.92
N ARG A 1151 -14.90 -19.29 -18.26
CA ARG A 1151 -13.81 -19.53 -19.21
C ARG A 1151 -13.28 -20.96 -19.21
N ASP A 1152 -14.17 -21.94 -19.02
CA ASP A 1152 -13.87 -23.37 -19.27
C ASP A 1152 -14.03 -23.77 -20.75
N GLY A 1153 -14.68 -22.93 -21.56
CA GLY A 1153 -14.89 -23.11 -23.00
C GLY A 1153 -16.33 -23.42 -23.39
N LYS A 1154 -17.23 -23.68 -22.45
CA LYS A 1154 -18.66 -23.95 -22.72
C LYS A 1154 -19.49 -22.72 -22.36
N MET A 1155 -20.57 -22.46 -23.11
CA MET A 1155 -21.41 -21.28 -22.81
C MET A 1155 -22.14 -21.48 -21.49
N ASP A 1156 -22.21 -20.42 -20.70
CA ASP A 1156 -22.99 -20.28 -19.47
C ASP A 1156 -24.22 -19.38 -19.76
N PHE A 1157 -25.11 -19.19 -18.79
CA PHE A 1157 -26.17 -18.18 -18.90
C PHE A 1157 -26.58 -17.60 -17.53
N ALA A 1158 -27.21 -16.43 -17.56
CA ALA A 1158 -27.52 -15.65 -16.37
C ALA A 1158 -28.91 -15.03 -16.40
N TYR A 1159 -29.47 -14.73 -15.22
CA TYR A 1159 -30.87 -14.33 -15.10
C TYR A 1159 -31.25 -13.48 -13.90
N VAL A 1160 -32.43 -12.90 -14.03
CA VAL A 1160 -32.75 -11.58 -13.47
C VAL A 1160 -34.23 -11.55 -13.01
N ILE A 1161 -34.60 -10.91 -11.90
CA ILE A 1161 -35.94 -11.09 -11.26
C ILE A 1161 -36.70 -9.81 -10.83
N PRO A 1162 -37.94 -9.52 -11.30
CA PRO A 1162 -38.86 -8.59 -10.65
C PRO A 1162 -39.59 -9.15 -9.42
N GLY A 1163 -39.56 -8.40 -8.34
CA GLY A 1163 -39.86 -8.78 -6.96
C GLY A 1163 -38.66 -9.29 -6.13
N GLY A 1164 -37.51 -9.63 -6.73
CA GLY A 1164 -36.47 -10.47 -6.13
C GLY A 1164 -35.11 -9.76 -6.03
N ALA A 1165 -34.46 -9.88 -4.87
CA ALA A 1165 -33.37 -8.96 -4.49
C ALA A 1165 -32.00 -9.21 -5.14
N ALA A 1166 -31.89 -10.17 -6.05
CA ALA A 1166 -30.66 -10.60 -6.68
C ALA A 1166 -30.90 -11.03 -8.14
N ALA A 1167 -29.81 -11.10 -8.90
CA ALA A 1167 -29.65 -11.90 -10.11
C ALA A 1167 -28.99 -13.24 -9.76
N TYR A 1168 -28.87 -14.09 -10.75
CA TYR A 1168 -28.42 -15.46 -10.63
C TYR A 1168 -27.59 -15.80 -11.85
N VAL A 1169 -26.63 -16.70 -11.67
CA VAL A 1169 -25.84 -17.17 -12.79
C VAL A 1169 -25.56 -18.64 -12.69
N VAL A 1170 -25.63 -19.27 -13.84
CA VAL A 1170 -25.53 -20.70 -14.00
C VAL A 1170 -24.34 -20.96 -14.89
N LEU A 1171 -23.27 -21.42 -14.23
CA LEU A 1171 -22.15 -21.97 -14.95
C LEU A 1171 -22.56 -23.37 -15.44
N ASN A 1172 -22.47 -23.59 -16.74
CA ASN A 1172 -22.39 -24.89 -17.36
C ASN A 1172 -21.16 -25.62 -16.79
N THR A 1173 -21.27 -26.93 -16.59
CA THR A 1173 -20.13 -27.80 -16.25
C THR A 1173 -20.43 -29.22 -16.72
N SER A 1174 -20.87 -29.35 -17.97
CA SER A 1174 -20.89 -30.63 -18.67
C SER A 1174 -19.44 -31.10 -18.91
N GLU A 1175 -19.14 -32.39 -18.76
CA GLU A 1175 -17.89 -32.98 -19.28
C GLU A 1175 -18.06 -33.28 -20.78
#